data_AF-A0AAD7V7J1-F1
#
_entry.id   AF-A0AAD7V7J1-F1
#
_cell.length_a   1.000
_cell.length_b   1.000
_cell.length_c   1.000
_cell.angle_alpha   90.00
_cell.angle_beta   90.00
_cell.angle_gamma   90.00
#
_symmetry.space_group_name_H-M   'P 1'
#
loop_
_entity.id
_entity.type
_entity.pdbx_description
1 polymer ?
#
loop_
_entity_poly.entity_id
_entity_poly.type
_entity_poly.pdbx_seq_one_letter_code
_entity_poly.pdbx_strand_id
1 'polypeptide(L)'
;MSQPQNHQPSASFYNLCELFERLANTRGTDLKKRLFQRYLHDWRHHFGYDFYDAMRLFLPHLDRRRFNMKEIRLARIYTEALGLSRSSRDAIELIKYKQPPTATSPHQKKATGDFPAVAFDVINERSTVLRATRTIHDVNNLLDKISEASGNDKATVNIFKDVLNTYMPLEQKWLIRIILKDLNIGMTDNSVLQVYHPQARERYAHCSNLEKVCKELQDPYLKLNQSTIQLFQAFKPQLGTRDRPKDFSSLLYKGRFYIEEKIDGERIQMHFDRRTKQFMWFSRRTTDYTSMYGGFPDADNLARNVVSCLKADTLILDGEMVAYDPKLDVFLPFGTLKSAAKDKTMDMHKARPCFVVFDIVFCNGTPLPGYALEERLKVLNNVVTEKYGYLNLLGREEKKTTDDVIEALDHAIQIRQEGIIVKNPGSFYEPGARNHTWVKIKPEYMNSSTDNFDLLVVGGSYGTGRRGNKLSQFLCVIRDDRVEDDENPRFISFCMIGTGYTLDELGDFKEAFKDHQPYNPKRQPPWLIHPEYSTEKPDVIMSYKTSLVVEITAAETISSNSWGTGYTLRFPRFVQFRRDKSWKDIMTWSDMLRTMRRQKTRESTSSSFKQQRKKRQRIASTASGPARVQLGLLGSQQGLDTRDIVEASSLFLDMTFYVVTGDDTHPKATLEAMIKENGGTFMQQARNTQYVIAGTENILVQGIIRQGIYDVILPQWIADCVEKQDLIPLQPKYMKYTTKRTQDAFSASIDKWGDSYMQDSTEQSLREVMERMPLNVNDDTRELANEIQERYFQTVHIPGRIFQLVKSYIDDDPPDPNIDINDMDMAWVIKQRAHERLEMASVDLRFRGAEVTRKIEDGITHVISDENDMERIPRLIKAFKNGPLPHFVTTEWVDACVLNKTLVNEKGKYL
;
A
#
# COMPACT_ATOMS: atom_id res chain seq x y z
N MET A 1 3.31 52.72 -9.24
CA MET A 1 2.58 52.24 -10.43
C MET A 1 3.57 51.68 -11.43
N SER A 2 3.87 50.38 -11.33
CA SER A 2 4.67 49.62 -12.30
C SER A 2 3.72 48.82 -13.18
N GLN A 3 3.89 48.93 -14.50
CA GLN A 3 3.02 48.31 -15.51
C GLN A 3 2.86 46.79 -15.29
N PRO A 4 1.68 46.20 -15.56
CA PRO A 4 1.52 44.76 -15.58
C PRO A 4 2.33 44.19 -16.76
N GLN A 5 3.31 43.33 -16.45
CA GLN A 5 4.03 42.57 -17.48
C GLN A 5 3.02 41.73 -18.28
N ASN A 6 3.08 41.82 -19.61
CA ASN A 6 2.31 40.98 -20.53
C ASN A 6 2.59 39.49 -20.25
N HIS A 7 1.69 38.82 -19.55
CA HIS A 7 1.75 37.37 -19.35
C HIS A 7 1.44 36.69 -20.69
N GLN A 8 2.32 35.81 -21.17
CA GLN A 8 1.96 34.92 -22.28
C GLN A 8 0.77 34.05 -21.85
N PRO A 9 -0.27 33.87 -22.67
CA PRO A 9 -1.52 33.24 -22.24
C PRO A 9 -1.39 31.74 -21.94
N SER A 10 -0.34 31.06 -22.39
CA SER A 10 -0.12 29.64 -22.11
C SER A 10 1.34 29.25 -22.32
N ALA A 11 1.85 28.36 -21.46
CA ALA A 11 3.22 27.87 -21.57
C ALA A 11 3.42 26.96 -22.79
N SER A 12 4.66 26.92 -23.30
CA SER A 12 5.06 26.01 -24.38
C SER A 12 4.89 24.53 -23.96
N PHE A 13 4.27 23.73 -24.81
CA PHE A 13 4.14 22.28 -24.59
C PHE A 13 5.49 21.56 -24.67
N TYR A 14 6.41 22.05 -25.51
CA TYR A 14 7.76 21.49 -25.62
C TYR A 14 8.53 21.56 -24.29
N ASN A 15 8.44 22.67 -23.56
CA ASN A 15 9.08 22.80 -22.25
C ASN A 15 8.52 21.78 -21.24
N LEU A 16 7.22 21.47 -21.31
CA LEU A 16 6.62 20.41 -20.50
C LEU A 16 7.14 19.03 -20.91
N CYS A 17 7.30 18.79 -22.22
CA CYS A 17 7.88 17.54 -22.74
C CYS A 17 9.35 17.35 -22.31
N GLU A 18 10.16 18.42 -22.31
CA GLU A 18 11.52 18.36 -21.79
C GLU A 18 11.56 18.02 -20.30
N LEU A 19 10.66 18.60 -19.50
CA LEU A 19 10.53 18.23 -18.10
C LEU A 19 10.20 16.75 -17.96
N PHE A 20 9.22 16.24 -18.72
CA PHE A 20 8.87 14.83 -18.69
C PHE A 20 10.05 13.92 -19.07
N GLU A 21 10.84 14.30 -20.07
CA GLU A 21 12.04 13.57 -20.47
C GLU A 21 13.10 13.55 -19.35
N ARG A 22 13.34 14.70 -18.69
CA ARG A 22 14.24 14.80 -17.54
C ARG A 22 13.74 13.94 -16.37
N LEU A 23 12.44 13.97 -16.07
CA LEU A 23 11.84 13.18 -15.00
C LEU A 23 11.92 11.67 -15.27
N ALA A 24 11.69 11.24 -16.52
CA ALA A 24 11.79 9.84 -16.90
C ALA A 24 13.22 9.30 -16.76
N ASN A 25 14.23 10.11 -17.14
CA ASN A 25 15.65 9.72 -17.12
C ASN A 25 16.31 9.87 -15.74
N THR A 26 15.71 10.64 -14.84
CA THR A 26 16.22 10.83 -13.46
C THR A 26 15.91 9.60 -12.60
N ARG A 27 16.85 9.18 -11.75
CA ARG A 27 16.64 8.16 -10.71
C ARG A 27 16.40 8.82 -9.35
N GLY A 28 15.59 8.18 -8.51
CA GLY A 28 15.25 8.69 -7.17
C GLY A 28 14.05 9.63 -7.17
N THR A 29 13.18 9.47 -6.17
CA THR A 29 11.91 10.21 -6.07
C THR A 29 12.13 11.67 -5.67
N ASP A 30 13.08 11.95 -4.77
CA ASP A 30 13.29 13.30 -4.22
C ASP A 30 13.85 14.26 -5.26
N LEU A 31 14.79 13.81 -6.09
CA LEU A 31 15.33 14.62 -7.18
C LEU A 31 14.24 14.96 -8.22
N LYS A 32 13.36 13.99 -8.53
CA LYS A 32 12.19 14.23 -9.40
C LYS A 32 11.24 15.26 -8.81
N LYS A 33 10.95 15.17 -7.51
CA LYS A 33 10.13 16.17 -6.79
C LYS A 33 10.74 17.57 -6.90
N ARG A 34 12.06 17.71 -6.72
CA ARG A 34 12.77 19.00 -6.89
C ARG A 34 12.68 19.56 -8.31
N LEU A 35 12.84 18.70 -9.33
CA LEU A 35 12.69 19.13 -10.74
C LEU A 35 11.28 19.65 -11.02
N PHE A 36 10.26 18.92 -10.55
CA PHE A 36 8.87 19.35 -10.70
C PHE A 36 8.57 20.63 -9.89
N GLN A 37 9.09 20.74 -8.66
CA GLN A 37 8.94 21.93 -7.82
C GLN A 37 9.56 23.17 -8.49
N ARG A 38 10.73 23.03 -9.11
CA ARG A 38 11.35 24.12 -9.89
C ARG A 38 10.47 24.53 -11.06
N TYR A 39 9.98 23.57 -11.85
CA TYR A 39 9.08 23.88 -12.96
C TYR A 39 7.78 24.57 -12.50
N LEU A 40 7.22 24.14 -11.37
CA LEU A 40 6.02 24.76 -10.80
C LEU A 40 6.29 26.18 -10.28
N HIS A 41 7.47 26.43 -9.71
CA HIS A 41 7.89 27.78 -9.32
C HIS A 41 8.04 28.69 -10.55
N ASP A 42 8.74 28.21 -11.57
CA ASP A 42 8.91 28.94 -12.84
C ASP A 42 7.55 29.19 -13.51
N TRP A 43 6.63 28.22 -13.45
CA TRP A 43 5.27 28.38 -13.94
C TRP A 43 4.53 29.52 -13.23
N ARG A 44 4.50 29.48 -11.89
CA ARG A 44 3.80 30.47 -11.06
C ARG A 44 4.30 31.88 -11.32
N HIS A 45 5.60 32.03 -11.55
CA HIS A 45 6.23 33.32 -11.85
C HIS A 45 5.82 33.88 -13.23
N HIS A 46 5.67 33.04 -14.26
CA HIS A 46 5.44 33.50 -15.63
C HIS A 46 3.97 33.48 -16.09
N PHE A 47 3.17 32.55 -15.55
CA PHE A 47 1.80 32.26 -16.01
C PHE A 47 0.75 32.38 -14.89
N GLY A 48 1.16 32.70 -13.66
CA GLY A 48 0.28 32.78 -12.49
C GLY A 48 0.00 31.42 -11.84
N TYR A 49 -0.96 31.40 -10.91
CA TYR A 49 -1.20 30.24 -10.04
C TYR A 49 -2.11 29.16 -10.63
N ASP A 50 -2.79 29.42 -11.76
CA ASP A 50 -3.57 28.38 -12.42
C ASP A 50 -2.64 27.38 -13.12
N PHE A 51 -2.66 26.14 -12.63
CA PHE A 51 -1.85 25.04 -13.15
C PHE A 51 -2.73 23.92 -13.74
N TYR A 52 -4.05 24.08 -13.84
CA TYR A 52 -4.95 22.98 -14.21
C TYR A 52 -4.63 22.40 -15.59
N ASP A 53 -4.41 23.27 -16.58
CA ASP A 53 -4.14 22.87 -17.96
C ASP A 53 -2.87 22.02 -18.09
N ALA A 54 -1.83 22.29 -17.28
CA ALA A 54 -0.63 21.47 -17.20
C ALA A 54 -0.85 20.23 -16.32
N MET A 55 -1.54 20.37 -15.18
CA MET A 55 -1.80 19.29 -14.22
C MET A 55 -2.52 18.11 -14.87
N ARG A 56 -3.52 18.38 -15.72
CA ARG A 56 -4.26 17.32 -16.42
C ARG A 56 -3.42 16.57 -17.45
N LEU A 57 -2.37 17.19 -18.00
CA LEU A 57 -1.38 16.52 -18.85
C LEU A 57 -0.33 15.77 -18.03
N PHE A 58 -0.02 16.24 -16.82
CA PHE A 58 0.88 15.60 -15.86
C PHE A 58 0.24 14.37 -15.20
N LEU A 59 -1.08 14.36 -15.04
CA LEU A 59 -1.88 13.27 -14.46
C LEU A 59 -2.99 12.82 -15.43
N PRO A 60 -2.66 12.33 -16.64
CA PRO A 60 -3.65 12.06 -17.68
C PRO A 60 -4.59 10.91 -17.33
N HIS A 61 -4.18 10.02 -16.42
CA HIS A 61 -5.03 8.95 -15.88
C HIS A 61 -6.17 9.47 -14.98
N LEU A 62 -6.05 10.69 -14.45
CA LEU A 62 -7.08 11.37 -13.67
C LEU A 62 -7.92 12.35 -14.51
N ASP A 63 -7.55 12.55 -15.78
CA ASP A 63 -8.32 13.34 -16.74
C ASP A 63 -9.59 12.59 -17.16
N ARG A 64 -10.68 13.33 -17.35
CA ARG A 64 -12.02 12.78 -17.62
C ARG A 64 -12.23 12.38 -19.08
N ARG A 65 -11.44 12.93 -20.00
CA ARG A 65 -11.53 12.64 -21.46
C ARG A 65 -11.34 11.16 -21.74
N ARG A 66 -12.08 10.62 -22.73
CA ARG A 66 -11.99 9.22 -23.13
C ARG A 66 -11.62 9.13 -24.61
N PHE A 67 -10.38 8.76 -24.87
CA PHE A 67 -9.87 8.62 -26.24
C PHE A 67 -10.22 7.27 -26.88
N ASN A 68 -10.46 6.22 -26.07
CA ASN A 68 -10.71 4.84 -26.54
C ASN A 68 -9.69 4.35 -27.59
N MET A 69 -8.43 4.74 -27.43
CA MET A 69 -7.32 4.34 -28.28
C MET A 69 -6.29 3.57 -27.46
N LYS A 70 -5.78 2.51 -28.07
CA LYS A 70 -4.65 1.71 -27.58
C LYS A 70 -3.53 1.75 -28.62
N GLU A 71 -2.37 1.22 -28.26
CA GLU A 71 -1.13 1.23 -29.05
C GLU A 71 -1.35 0.69 -30.46
N ILE A 72 -2.06 -0.44 -30.62
CA ILE A 72 -2.32 -1.03 -31.95
C ILE A 72 -3.17 -0.11 -32.83
N ARG A 73 -4.16 0.59 -32.25
CA ARG A 73 -5.00 1.53 -33.01
C ARG A 73 -4.19 2.77 -33.39
N LEU A 74 -3.38 3.29 -32.46
CA LEU A 74 -2.46 4.40 -32.74
C LEU A 74 -1.42 4.03 -33.80
N ALA A 75 -0.85 2.82 -33.75
CA ALA A 75 0.07 2.32 -34.76
C ALA A 75 -0.54 2.35 -36.17
N ARG A 76 -1.81 1.93 -36.30
CA ARG A 76 -2.56 1.99 -37.57
C ARG A 76 -2.79 3.43 -38.02
N ILE A 77 -3.22 4.31 -37.11
CA ILE A 77 -3.44 5.74 -37.39
C ILE A 77 -2.15 6.39 -37.87
N TYR A 78 -1.03 6.19 -37.18
CA TYR A 78 0.27 6.72 -37.59
C TYR A 78 0.76 6.13 -38.91
N THR A 79 0.58 4.82 -39.14
CA THR A 79 0.93 4.18 -40.42
C THR A 79 0.18 4.83 -41.59
N GLU A 80 -1.12 5.08 -41.41
CA GLU A 80 -1.96 5.72 -42.43
C GLU A 80 -1.64 7.21 -42.60
N ALA A 81 -1.43 7.94 -41.49
CA ALA A 81 -1.12 9.37 -41.51
C ALA A 81 0.26 9.66 -42.13
N LEU A 82 1.26 8.80 -41.88
CA LEU A 82 2.59 8.85 -42.49
C LEU A 82 2.63 8.31 -43.94
N GLY A 83 1.54 7.72 -44.44
CA GLY A 83 1.50 7.11 -45.77
C GLY A 83 2.40 5.88 -45.92
N LEU A 84 2.67 5.15 -44.84
CA LEU A 84 3.51 3.96 -44.86
C LEU A 84 2.75 2.76 -45.45
N SER A 85 3.42 1.96 -46.29
CA SER A 85 2.90 0.65 -46.70
C SER A 85 2.77 -0.27 -45.49
N ARG A 86 1.70 -1.07 -45.44
CA ARG A 86 1.47 -2.07 -44.36
C ARG A 86 2.58 -3.13 -44.26
N SER A 87 3.33 -3.35 -45.33
CA SER A 87 4.48 -4.27 -45.37
C SER A 87 5.82 -3.57 -45.11
N SER A 88 5.83 -2.25 -44.93
CA SER A 88 7.07 -1.53 -44.63
C SER A 88 7.61 -1.91 -43.26
N ARG A 89 8.94 -1.89 -43.12
CA ARG A 89 9.64 -2.16 -41.87
C ARG A 89 9.04 -1.36 -40.70
N ASP A 90 8.91 -0.05 -40.89
CA ASP A 90 8.49 0.87 -39.82
C ASP A 90 7.01 0.68 -39.44
N ALA A 91 6.13 0.34 -40.40
CA ALA A 91 4.76 -0.05 -40.09
C ALA A 91 4.69 -1.34 -39.28
N ILE A 92 5.56 -2.32 -39.58
CA ILE A 92 5.66 -3.56 -38.82
C ILE A 92 6.19 -3.27 -37.41
N GLU A 93 7.20 -2.41 -37.26
CA GLU A 93 7.74 -2.02 -35.95
C GLU A 93 6.71 -1.29 -35.08
N LEU A 94 5.92 -0.36 -35.65
CA LEU A 94 4.83 0.31 -34.92
C LEU A 94 3.78 -0.70 -34.42
N ILE A 95 3.38 -1.65 -35.27
CA ILE A 95 2.36 -2.65 -34.92
C ILE A 95 2.90 -3.68 -33.91
N LYS A 96 4.16 -4.11 -34.09
CA LYS A 96 4.86 -5.11 -33.26
C LYS A 96 5.87 -4.47 -32.31
N TYR A 97 5.55 -3.30 -31.76
CA TYR A 97 6.47 -2.49 -30.93
C TYR A 97 7.07 -3.22 -29.71
N LYS A 98 6.44 -4.32 -29.27
CA LYS A 98 6.92 -5.15 -28.15
C LYS A 98 8.09 -6.05 -28.55
N GLN A 99 8.16 -6.44 -29.82
CA GLN A 99 9.20 -7.33 -30.34
C GLN A 99 10.47 -6.52 -30.63
N PRO A 100 11.65 -7.10 -30.37
CA PRO A 100 12.90 -6.44 -30.71
C PRO A 100 12.95 -6.15 -32.22
N PRO A 101 13.49 -4.98 -32.63
CA PRO A 101 13.61 -4.64 -34.03
C PRO A 101 14.50 -5.68 -34.74
N THR A 102 14.20 -5.91 -36.02
CA THR A 102 14.96 -6.84 -36.87
C THR A 102 16.42 -6.41 -36.97
N ALA A 103 17.35 -7.35 -37.19
CA ALA A 103 18.79 -7.06 -37.26
C ALA A 103 19.19 -5.98 -38.29
N THR A 104 18.32 -5.69 -39.26
CA THR A 104 18.47 -4.66 -40.31
C THR A 104 17.91 -3.28 -39.93
N SER A 105 17.42 -3.09 -38.70
CA SER A 105 16.85 -1.82 -38.25
C SER A 105 17.91 -0.88 -37.66
N PRO A 106 17.92 0.42 -38.02
CA PRO A 106 18.80 1.43 -37.42
C PRO A 106 18.33 1.88 -36.02
N HIS A 107 17.12 1.49 -35.60
CA HIS A 107 16.50 1.95 -34.36
C HIS A 107 17.05 1.22 -33.12
N GLN A 108 17.16 1.93 -32.00
CA GLN A 108 17.80 1.41 -30.81
C GLN A 108 16.97 0.30 -30.15
N LYS A 109 17.61 -0.83 -29.78
CA LYS A 109 17.00 -1.90 -28.94
C LYS A 109 16.45 -1.42 -27.59
N LYS A 110 16.76 -0.18 -27.18
CA LYS A 110 16.28 0.44 -25.93
C LYS A 110 14.83 0.93 -26.02
N ALA A 111 14.31 1.24 -27.21
CA ALA A 111 12.92 1.69 -27.40
C ALA A 111 11.89 0.54 -27.40
N THR A 112 12.35 -0.71 -27.57
CA THR A 112 11.51 -1.90 -27.65
C THR A 112 10.64 -2.11 -26.40
N GLY A 113 9.35 -2.33 -26.60
CA GLY A 113 8.37 -2.48 -25.53
C GLY A 113 7.77 -1.17 -25.02
N ASP A 114 8.17 -0.03 -25.57
CA ASP A 114 7.63 1.29 -25.29
C ASP A 114 7.14 1.96 -26.58
N PHE A 115 5.87 1.76 -26.92
CA PHE A 115 5.26 2.24 -28.17
C PHE A 115 5.55 3.74 -28.46
N PRO A 116 5.39 4.68 -27.50
CA PRO A 116 5.78 6.07 -27.70
C PRO A 116 7.23 6.28 -28.17
N ALA A 117 8.18 5.50 -27.66
CA ALA A 117 9.59 5.61 -28.04
C ALA A 117 9.83 5.03 -29.44
N VAL A 118 9.20 3.90 -29.78
CA VAL A 118 9.25 3.35 -31.14
C VAL A 118 8.62 4.32 -32.15
N ALA A 119 7.49 4.94 -31.80
CA ALA A 119 6.85 5.94 -32.64
C ALA A 119 7.74 7.18 -32.82
N PHE A 120 8.41 7.65 -31.76
CA PHE A 120 9.39 8.73 -31.84
C PHE A 120 10.48 8.43 -32.87
N ASP A 121 11.09 7.24 -32.80
CA ASP A 121 12.17 6.83 -33.71
C ASP A 121 11.71 6.84 -35.18
N VAL A 122 10.51 6.32 -35.47
CA VAL A 122 9.93 6.28 -36.83
C VAL A 122 9.57 7.69 -37.35
N ILE A 123 9.02 8.55 -36.48
CA ILE A 123 8.59 9.91 -36.83
C ILE A 123 9.81 10.83 -37.02
N ASN A 124 10.83 10.69 -36.18
CA ASN A 124 11.99 11.58 -36.18
C ASN A 124 12.76 11.57 -37.51
N GLU A 125 12.86 10.42 -38.18
CA GLU A 125 13.52 10.32 -39.50
C GLU A 125 12.77 11.06 -40.63
N ARG A 126 11.48 11.37 -40.42
CA ARG A 126 10.57 11.91 -41.46
C ARG A 126 10.03 13.29 -41.14
N SER A 127 10.30 13.80 -39.93
CA SER A 127 9.71 15.05 -39.47
C SER A 127 10.36 16.25 -40.15
N THR A 128 9.53 17.13 -40.69
CA THR A 128 9.93 18.42 -41.26
C THR A 128 9.78 19.56 -40.26
N VAL A 129 9.17 19.31 -39.10
CA VAL A 129 8.96 20.28 -38.03
C VAL A 129 10.27 20.40 -37.24
N LEU A 130 10.90 21.58 -37.30
CA LEU A 130 12.18 21.86 -36.63
C LEU A 130 12.05 22.76 -35.39
N ARG A 131 10.89 23.43 -35.21
CA ARG A 131 10.64 24.35 -34.09
C ARG A 131 9.30 24.05 -33.44
N ALA A 132 9.29 23.99 -32.12
CA ALA A 132 8.06 23.89 -31.35
C ALA A 132 7.32 25.23 -31.31
N THR A 133 6.04 25.22 -31.69
CA THR A 133 5.19 26.42 -31.74
C THR A 133 3.91 26.29 -30.90
N ARG A 134 3.66 25.11 -30.33
CA ARG A 134 2.38 24.79 -29.69
C ARG A 134 2.44 25.02 -28.18
N THR A 135 1.35 25.58 -27.66
CA THR A 135 1.15 25.79 -26.23
C THR A 135 0.44 24.60 -25.58
N ILE A 136 0.46 24.55 -24.26
CA ILE A 136 -0.31 23.56 -23.49
C ILE A 136 -1.81 23.69 -23.74
N HIS A 137 -2.29 24.93 -23.92
CA HIS A 137 -3.69 25.18 -24.27
C HIS A 137 -4.05 24.58 -25.65
N ASP A 138 -3.20 24.78 -26.66
CA ASP A 138 -3.39 24.18 -28.00
C ASP A 138 -3.47 22.66 -27.95
N VAL A 139 -2.63 22.04 -27.11
CA VAL A 139 -2.62 20.58 -26.91
C VAL A 139 -3.91 20.12 -26.22
N ASN A 140 -4.42 20.86 -25.24
CA ASN A 140 -5.70 20.51 -24.63
C ASN A 140 -6.85 20.58 -25.65
N ASN A 141 -6.89 21.62 -26.49
CA ASN A 141 -7.87 21.73 -27.57
C ASN A 141 -7.74 20.60 -28.60
N LEU A 142 -6.51 20.18 -28.93
CA LEU A 142 -6.26 19.02 -29.79
C LEU A 142 -6.79 17.73 -29.16
N LEU A 143 -6.52 17.50 -27.87
CA LEU A 143 -7.00 16.33 -27.14
C LEU A 143 -8.55 16.31 -27.04
N ASP A 144 -9.19 17.46 -26.91
CA ASP A 144 -10.65 17.57 -26.94
C ASP A 144 -11.21 17.12 -28.30
N LYS A 145 -10.64 17.61 -29.41
CA LYS A 145 -10.97 17.13 -30.78
C LYS A 145 -10.76 15.63 -30.95
N ILE A 146 -9.66 15.08 -30.41
CA ILE A 146 -9.40 13.64 -30.47
C ILE A 146 -10.44 12.86 -29.66
N SER A 147 -10.85 13.37 -28.49
CA SER A 147 -11.88 12.75 -27.66
C SER A 147 -13.25 12.77 -28.34
N GLU A 148 -13.60 13.85 -29.05
CA GLU A 148 -14.83 13.98 -29.83
C GLU A 148 -14.83 13.07 -31.08
N ALA A 149 -13.68 12.94 -31.75
CA ALA A 149 -13.50 12.05 -32.89
C ALA A 149 -13.41 10.55 -32.51
N SER A 150 -13.49 10.21 -31.21
CA SER A 150 -13.37 8.85 -30.71
C SER A 150 -14.42 7.91 -31.35
N GLY A 151 -13.97 7.10 -32.30
CA GLY A 151 -14.78 6.11 -33.02
C GLY A 151 -14.88 6.37 -34.52
N ASN A 152 -14.40 7.53 -34.98
CA ASN A 152 -14.24 7.87 -36.38
C ASN A 152 -12.75 7.87 -36.77
N ASP A 153 -12.29 6.75 -37.31
CA ASP A 153 -10.88 6.57 -37.66
C ASP A 153 -10.42 7.56 -38.75
N LYS A 154 -11.26 7.90 -39.73
CA LYS A 154 -10.89 8.86 -40.79
C LYS A 154 -10.66 10.27 -40.25
N ALA A 155 -11.55 10.74 -39.37
CA ALA A 155 -11.39 12.04 -38.72
C ALA A 155 -10.14 12.04 -37.84
N THR A 156 -9.90 10.95 -37.10
CA THR A 156 -8.70 10.80 -36.25
C THR A 156 -7.42 10.81 -37.09
N VAL A 157 -7.37 10.10 -38.22
CA VAL A 157 -6.22 10.10 -39.13
C VAL A 157 -5.92 11.51 -39.66
N ASN A 158 -6.96 12.28 -40.04
CA ASN A 158 -6.76 13.67 -40.48
C ASN A 158 -6.19 14.55 -39.37
N ILE A 159 -6.67 14.42 -38.13
CA ILE A 159 -6.10 15.12 -36.97
C ILE A 159 -4.62 14.75 -36.81
N PHE A 160 -4.25 13.47 -36.92
CA PHE A 160 -2.86 13.03 -36.80
C PHE A 160 -1.97 13.48 -37.97
N LYS A 161 -2.52 13.68 -39.18
CA LYS A 161 -1.79 14.33 -40.28
C LYS A 161 -1.45 15.78 -39.93
N ASP A 162 -2.39 16.52 -39.34
CA ASP A 162 -2.11 17.88 -38.85
C ASP A 162 -1.06 17.87 -37.74
N VAL A 163 -1.14 16.89 -36.83
CA VAL A 163 -0.14 16.72 -35.75
C VAL A 163 1.26 16.50 -36.32
N LEU A 164 1.41 15.64 -37.33
CA LEU A 164 2.69 15.37 -37.99
C LEU A 164 3.32 16.63 -38.62
N ASN A 165 2.50 17.57 -39.07
CA ASN A 165 2.95 18.82 -39.70
C ASN A 165 3.15 19.98 -38.72
N THR A 166 2.71 19.85 -37.46
CA THR A 166 2.70 20.97 -36.49
C THR A 166 3.44 20.71 -35.18
N TYR A 167 3.68 19.45 -34.81
CA TYR A 167 4.35 19.06 -33.57
C TYR A 167 5.69 18.38 -33.83
N MET A 168 6.68 18.72 -33.00
CA MET A 168 7.99 18.07 -33.00
C MET A 168 7.89 16.58 -32.64
N PRO A 169 8.83 15.72 -33.09
CA PRO A 169 8.83 14.30 -32.72
C PRO A 169 8.75 14.05 -31.21
N LEU A 170 9.49 14.84 -30.41
CA LEU A 170 9.46 14.74 -28.95
C LEU A 170 8.08 15.08 -28.36
N GLU A 171 7.40 16.09 -28.90
CA GLU A 171 6.04 16.46 -28.48
C GLU A 171 5.07 15.32 -28.79
N GLN A 172 5.21 14.69 -29.96
CA GLN A 172 4.37 13.57 -30.36
C GLN A 172 4.58 12.34 -29.46
N LYS A 173 5.83 12.03 -29.06
CA LYS A 173 6.13 10.98 -28.07
C LYS A 173 5.32 11.17 -26.78
N TRP A 174 5.34 12.38 -26.23
CA TRP A 174 4.63 12.69 -24.98
C TRP A 174 3.12 12.82 -25.18
N LEU A 175 2.65 13.30 -26.33
CA LEU A 175 1.25 13.30 -26.71
C LEU A 175 0.69 11.87 -26.74
N ILE A 176 1.41 10.92 -27.33
CA ILE A 176 1.03 9.49 -27.34
C ILE A 176 0.89 8.97 -25.90
N ARG A 177 1.85 9.29 -25.02
CA ARG A 177 1.78 8.90 -23.60
C ARG A 177 0.58 9.49 -22.88
N ILE A 178 0.24 10.75 -23.15
CA ILE A 178 -0.94 11.43 -22.59
C ILE A 178 -2.22 10.76 -23.09
N ILE A 179 -2.32 10.44 -24.38
CA ILE A 179 -3.47 9.75 -24.98
C ILE A 179 -3.64 8.33 -24.39
N LEU A 180 -2.54 7.60 -24.23
CA LEU A 180 -2.53 6.29 -23.56
C LEU A 180 -2.77 6.37 -22.05
N LYS A 181 -2.75 7.59 -21.49
CA LYS A 181 -2.86 7.89 -20.06
C LYS A 181 -1.77 7.22 -19.21
N ASP A 182 -0.59 7.03 -19.79
CA ASP A 182 0.56 6.42 -19.13
C ASP A 182 1.86 7.18 -19.48
N LEU A 183 2.26 8.08 -18.59
CA LEU A 183 3.45 8.90 -18.75
C LEU A 183 4.76 8.16 -18.46
N ASN A 184 4.75 7.11 -17.63
CA ASN A 184 5.96 6.41 -17.20
C ASN A 184 7.11 7.29 -16.67
N ILE A 185 6.84 8.47 -16.12
CA ILE A 185 7.85 9.38 -15.55
C ILE A 185 8.39 8.93 -14.17
N GLY A 186 7.84 7.85 -13.62
CA GLY A 186 8.28 7.28 -12.34
C GLY A 186 7.96 8.14 -11.12
N MET A 187 6.91 8.97 -11.19
CA MET A 187 6.30 9.67 -10.06
C MET A 187 4.87 9.17 -9.86
N THR A 188 4.42 9.04 -8.62
CA THR A 188 3.03 8.70 -8.30
C THR A 188 2.14 9.96 -8.32
N ASP A 189 0.83 9.77 -8.53
CA ASP A 189 -0.18 10.85 -8.42
C ASP A 189 -0.06 11.58 -7.08
N ASN A 190 0.11 10.84 -5.98
CA ASN A 190 0.34 11.39 -4.65
C ASN A 190 1.59 12.27 -4.57
N SER A 191 2.68 11.89 -5.24
CA SER A 191 3.93 12.68 -5.22
C SER A 191 3.76 14.00 -5.98
N VAL A 192 3.05 13.97 -7.11
CA VAL A 192 2.76 15.17 -7.91
C VAL A 192 1.83 16.11 -7.13
N LEU A 193 0.73 15.59 -6.61
CA LEU A 193 -0.21 16.39 -5.82
C LEU A 193 0.45 16.97 -4.56
N GLN A 194 1.30 16.21 -3.86
CA GLN A 194 2.03 16.68 -2.69
C GLN A 194 2.98 17.85 -3.00
N VAL A 195 3.68 17.80 -4.15
CA VAL A 195 4.56 18.90 -4.58
C VAL A 195 3.75 20.12 -5.01
N TYR A 196 2.56 19.92 -5.58
CA TYR A 196 1.67 21.01 -5.96
C TYR A 196 1.14 21.78 -4.74
N HIS A 197 0.59 21.06 -3.76
CA HIS A 197 0.08 21.60 -2.50
C HIS A 197 0.02 20.51 -1.41
N PRO A 198 0.37 20.80 -0.14
CA PRO A 198 0.33 19.81 0.95
C PRO A 198 -1.02 19.08 1.10
N GLN A 199 -2.13 19.81 0.95
CA GLN A 199 -3.50 19.28 1.04
C GLN A 199 -4.10 18.78 -0.28
N ALA A 200 -3.41 18.88 -1.43
CA ALA A 200 -4.01 18.50 -2.72
C ALA A 200 -4.34 17.02 -2.82
N ARG A 201 -3.55 16.15 -2.17
CA ARG A 201 -3.85 14.71 -2.10
C ARG A 201 -5.16 14.43 -1.39
N GLU A 202 -5.33 15.02 -0.20
CA GLU A 202 -6.53 14.89 0.61
C GLU A 202 -7.72 15.45 -0.17
N ARG A 203 -7.61 16.68 -0.68
CA ARG A 203 -8.68 17.33 -1.41
C ARG A 203 -9.12 16.53 -2.64
N TYR A 204 -8.17 15.98 -3.39
CA TYR A 204 -8.48 15.11 -4.53
C TYR A 204 -9.17 13.82 -4.10
N ALA A 205 -8.81 13.23 -2.95
CA ALA A 205 -9.48 12.05 -2.44
C ALA A 205 -10.96 12.32 -2.09
N HIS A 206 -11.31 13.51 -1.60
CA HIS A 206 -12.71 13.87 -1.30
C HIS A 206 -13.56 14.24 -2.52
N CYS A 207 -12.92 14.61 -3.63
CA CYS A 207 -13.59 15.36 -4.69
C CYS A 207 -13.40 14.74 -6.10
N SER A 208 -12.35 13.95 -6.27
CA SER A 208 -11.92 13.29 -7.52
C SER A 208 -12.00 14.20 -8.77
N ASN A 209 -11.69 15.49 -8.57
CA ASN A 209 -11.75 16.52 -9.59
C ASN A 209 -10.48 17.37 -9.54
N LEU A 210 -9.59 17.17 -10.53
CA LEU A 210 -8.33 17.90 -10.61
C LEU A 210 -8.54 19.40 -10.80
N GLU A 211 -9.55 19.82 -11.56
CA GLU A 211 -9.85 21.23 -11.80
C GLU A 211 -10.21 21.93 -10.50
N LYS A 212 -11.09 21.32 -9.71
CA LYS A 212 -11.51 21.84 -8.40
C LYS A 212 -10.32 21.94 -7.45
N VAL A 213 -9.45 20.92 -7.42
CA VAL A 213 -8.22 20.94 -6.61
C VAL A 213 -7.29 22.06 -7.04
N CYS A 214 -7.06 22.23 -8.35
CA CYS A 214 -6.17 23.27 -8.85
C CYS A 214 -6.74 24.66 -8.55
N LYS A 215 -8.05 24.88 -8.71
CA LYS A 215 -8.74 26.16 -8.45
C LYS A 215 -8.80 26.55 -6.98
N GLU A 216 -9.06 25.59 -6.09
CA GLU A 216 -9.18 25.87 -4.64
C GLU A 216 -7.82 25.96 -3.94
N LEU A 217 -6.78 25.27 -4.46
CA LEU A 217 -5.43 25.23 -3.89
C LEU A 217 -4.40 25.88 -4.82
N GLN A 218 -4.77 27.03 -5.41
CA GLN A 218 -3.86 27.82 -6.26
C GLN A 218 -2.66 28.34 -5.44
N ASP A 219 -2.96 28.92 -4.27
CA ASP A 219 -1.96 29.41 -3.34
C ASP A 219 -1.33 28.25 -2.53
N PRO A 220 0.00 28.04 -2.62
CA PRO A 220 0.69 26.99 -1.86
C PRO A 220 0.65 27.14 -0.33
N TYR A 221 0.33 28.33 0.18
CA TYR A 221 0.32 28.63 1.62
C TYR A 221 -1.09 28.60 2.22
N LEU A 222 -2.13 28.60 1.39
CA LEU A 222 -3.52 28.56 1.83
C LEU A 222 -3.88 27.16 2.35
N LYS A 223 -4.18 27.07 3.65
CA LYS A 223 -4.72 25.84 4.23
C LYS A 223 -6.23 25.87 4.23
N LEU A 224 -6.86 24.88 3.61
CA LEU A 224 -8.30 24.64 3.74
C LEU A 224 -8.58 24.10 5.15
N ASN A 225 -9.55 24.71 5.83
CA ASN A 225 -9.91 24.35 7.21
C ASN A 225 -10.37 22.89 7.32
N GLN A 226 -11.22 22.41 6.40
CA GLN A 226 -11.64 21.01 6.31
C GLN A 226 -12.02 20.63 4.88
N SER A 227 -11.43 19.56 4.34
CA SER A 227 -11.88 18.97 3.08
C SER A 227 -13.02 17.98 3.35
N THR A 228 -14.24 18.30 2.94
CA THR A 228 -15.41 17.45 3.15
C THR A 228 -15.93 16.82 1.86
N ILE A 229 -16.60 15.68 2.01
CA ILE A 229 -17.32 15.01 0.92
C ILE A 229 -18.63 15.75 0.66
N GLN A 230 -18.96 15.93 -0.62
CA GLN A 230 -20.14 16.65 -1.08
C GLN A 230 -21.08 15.72 -1.85
N LEU A 231 -22.39 16.00 -1.79
CA LEU A 231 -23.39 15.28 -2.55
C LEU A 231 -23.14 15.44 -4.07
N PHE A 232 -23.42 14.40 -4.84
CA PHE A 232 -23.13 14.28 -6.27
C PHE A 232 -21.67 14.50 -6.72
N GLN A 233 -20.73 14.51 -5.78
CA GLN A 233 -19.31 14.55 -6.09
C GLN A 233 -18.64 13.22 -5.73
N ALA A 234 -18.02 12.58 -6.73
CA ALA A 234 -17.31 11.33 -6.53
C ALA A 234 -16.08 11.51 -5.62
N PHE A 235 -15.80 10.52 -4.78
CA PHE A 235 -14.65 10.51 -3.87
C PHE A 235 -13.91 9.17 -3.99
N LYS A 236 -12.65 9.10 -3.57
CA LYS A 236 -11.91 7.83 -3.54
C LYS A 236 -12.42 7.02 -2.34
N PRO A 237 -13.01 5.82 -2.51
CA PRO A 237 -13.44 5.02 -1.37
C PRO A 237 -12.24 4.54 -0.54
N GLN A 238 -12.45 4.31 0.75
CA GLN A 238 -11.45 3.71 1.64
C GLN A 238 -11.13 2.28 1.18
N LEU A 239 -9.85 1.88 1.29
CA LEU A 239 -9.36 0.59 0.82
C LEU A 239 -8.91 -0.30 1.98
N GLY A 240 -9.24 -1.59 1.89
CA GLY A 240 -8.72 -2.60 2.81
C GLY A 240 -7.27 -2.99 2.53
N THR A 241 -6.45 -3.04 3.58
CA THR A 241 -5.07 -3.54 3.56
C THR A 241 -5.06 -5.06 3.50
N ARG A 242 -4.14 -5.62 2.71
CA ARG A 242 -3.91 -7.06 2.70
C ARG A 242 -2.97 -7.34 3.86
N ASP A 243 -3.42 -8.11 4.84
CA ASP A 243 -2.61 -8.47 5.98
C ASP A 243 -2.86 -9.94 6.39
N ARG A 244 -1.81 -10.59 6.89
CA ARG A 244 -1.88 -11.84 7.66
C ARG A 244 -1.47 -11.40 9.06
N PRO A 245 -2.41 -10.91 9.89
CA PRO A 245 -1.98 -10.20 11.08
C PRO A 245 -1.20 -11.16 11.99
N LYS A 246 0.10 -10.91 12.17
CA LYS A 246 0.85 -11.45 13.32
C LYS A 246 0.37 -10.80 14.61
N ASP A 247 -0.22 -9.61 14.50
CA ASP A 247 -0.81 -8.83 15.58
C ASP A 247 -2.13 -8.18 15.11
N PHE A 248 -3.20 -8.36 15.88
CA PHE A 248 -4.54 -7.80 15.64
C PHE A 248 -4.81 -6.50 16.42
N SER A 249 -3.80 -5.96 17.12
CA SER A 249 -3.90 -4.76 17.96
C SER A 249 -4.55 -3.56 17.27
N SER A 250 -4.24 -3.27 16.01
CA SER A 250 -4.82 -2.15 15.26
C SER A 250 -6.29 -2.32 14.88
N LEU A 251 -6.77 -3.56 14.86
CA LEU A 251 -8.17 -3.90 14.55
C LEU A 251 -9.05 -3.86 15.80
N LEU A 252 -8.46 -4.08 16.97
CA LEU A 252 -9.16 -4.07 18.25
C LEU A 252 -9.52 -2.63 18.65
N TYR A 253 -10.80 -2.42 18.95
CA TYR A 253 -11.28 -1.22 19.60
C TYR A 253 -12.18 -1.61 20.75
N LYS A 254 -11.83 -1.21 21.97
CA LYS A 254 -12.47 -1.70 23.21
C LYS A 254 -12.48 -3.25 23.28
N GLY A 255 -11.41 -3.89 22.79
CA GLY A 255 -11.25 -5.34 22.79
C GLY A 255 -12.13 -6.11 21.80
N ARG A 256 -12.69 -5.44 20.78
CA ARG A 256 -13.57 -6.05 19.76
C ARG A 256 -13.28 -5.53 18.35
N PHE A 257 -13.71 -6.30 17.35
CA PHE A 257 -13.72 -5.91 15.93
C PHE A 257 -14.95 -6.47 15.21
N TYR A 258 -15.25 -5.93 14.03
CA TYR A 258 -16.30 -6.47 13.15
C TYR A 258 -15.69 -7.38 12.08
N ILE A 259 -16.31 -8.54 11.87
CA ILE A 259 -16.09 -9.39 10.72
C ILE A 259 -17.27 -9.24 9.77
N GLU A 260 -16.97 -8.95 8.52
CA GLU A 260 -17.93 -8.84 7.42
C GLU A 260 -17.54 -9.81 6.30
N GLU A 261 -18.53 -10.31 5.57
CA GLU A 261 -18.30 -11.07 4.34
C GLU A 261 -17.65 -10.17 3.28
N LYS A 262 -16.60 -10.68 2.63
CA LYS A 262 -16.04 -10.00 1.46
C LYS A 262 -16.86 -10.36 0.21
N ILE A 263 -17.78 -9.47 -0.15
CA ILE A 263 -18.60 -9.58 -1.36
C ILE A 263 -17.73 -9.42 -2.64
N ASP A 264 -17.85 -10.35 -3.59
CA ASP A 264 -17.19 -10.31 -4.92
C ASP A 264 -18.10 -9.60 -5.93
N GLY A 265 -18.08 -8.27 -5.93
CA GLY A 265 -18.89 -7.43 -6.82
C GLY A 265 -18.10 -6.24 -7.38
N GLU A 266 -18.84 -5.26 -7.91
CA GLU A 266 -18.27 -3.96 -8.27
C GLU A 266 -18.55 -2.94 -7.15
N ARG A 267 -17.50 -2.40 -6.54
CA ARG A 267 -17.59 -1.32 -5.55
C ARG A 267 -18.25 -0.07 -6.13
N ILE A 268 -19.38 0.33 -5.55
CA ILE A 268 -20.19 1.47 -5.97
C ILE A 268 -20.51 2.39 -4.78
N GLN A 269 -20.35 3.70 -4.98
CA GLN A 269 -20.92 4.72 -4.11
C GLN A 269 -22.23 5.24 -4.73
N MET A 270 -23.30 5.27 -3.93
CA MET A 270 -24.62 5.74 -4.34
C MET A 270 -24.89 7.09 -3.69
N HIS A 271 -25.13 8.12 -4.50
CA HIS A 271 -25.56 9.44 -4.05
C HIS A 271 -27.04 9.60 -4.34
N PHE A 272 -27.78 10.16 -3.39
CA PHE A 272 -29.23 10.34 -3.53
C PHE A 272 -29.69 11.68 -2.93
N ASP A 273 -30.59 12.34 -3.66
CA ASP A 273 -31.38 13.50 -3.20
C ASP A 273 -32.87 13.23 -3.39
N ARG A 274 -33.61 13.22 -2.28
CA ARG A 274 -35.06 12.98 -2.21
C ARG A 274 -35.87 14.05 -2.91
N ARG A 275 -35.42 15.31 -2.88
CA ARG A 275 -36.15 16.46 -3.47
C ARG A 275 -36.21 16.35 -4.99
N THR A 276 -35.08 16.00 -5.60
CA THR A 276 -34.96 15.81 -7.06
C THR A 276 -35.25 14.37 -7.49
N LYS A 277 -35.32 13.43 -6.54
CA LYS A 277 -35.35 11.97 -6.75
C LYS A 277 -34.18 11.47 -7.61
N GLN A 278 -33.06 12.19 -7.60
CA GLN A 278 -31.91 11.90 -8.44
C GLN A 278 -30.96 10.93 -7.74
N PHE A 279 -30.53 9.92 -8.49
CA PHE A 279 -29.46 9.00 -8.12
C PHE A 279 -28.21 9.27 -8.96
N MET A 280 -27.04 9.15 -8.34
CA MET A 280 -25.78 8.99 -9.06
C MET A 280 -24.98 7.83 -8.50
N TRP A 281 -24.37 7.07 -9.40
CA TRP A 281 -23.63 5.87 -9.04
C TRP A 281 -22.20 6.02 -9.54
N PHE A 282 -21.23 6.07 -8.63
CA PHE A 282 -19.83 6.13 -9.02
C PHE A 282 -19.11 4.83 -8.65
N SER A 283 -18.25 4.35 -9.54
CA SER A 283 -17.38 3.21 -9.24
C SER A 283 -16.20 3.60 -8.36
N ARG A 284 -15.46 2.59 -7.89
CA ARG A 284 -14.16 2.76 -7.21
C ARG A 284 -13.17 3.70 -7.89
N ARG A 285 -13.18 3.78 -9.23
CA ARG A 285 -12.33 4.68 -10.03
C ARG A 285 -13.04 5.99 -10.36
N THR A 286 -14.06 6.34 -9.58
CA THR A 286 -14.89 7.54 -9.73
C THR A 286 -15.49 7.73 -11.13
N THR A 287 -15.65 6.63 -11.87
CA THR A 287 -16.37 6.63 -13.14
C THR A 287 -17.85 6.62 -12.85
N ASP A 288 -18.60 7.45 -13.56
CA ASP A 288 -20.05 7.52 -13.52
C ASP A 288 -20.70 6.30 -14.21
N TYR A 289 -21.53 5.58 -13.46
CA TYR A 289 -22.31 4.41 -13.87
C TYR A 289 -23.82 4.69 -13.81
N THR A 290 -24.23 5.95 -13.70
CA THR A 290 -25.63 6.35 -13.56
C THR A 290 -26.49 5.92 -14.75
N SER A 291 -25.93 5.93 -15.96
CA SER A 291 -26.61 5.42 -17.16
C SER A 291 -26.84 3.90 -17.14
N MET A 292 -26.08 3.16 -16.34
CA MET A 292 -26.17 1.70 -16.23
C MET A 292 -27.12 1.26 -15.10
N TYR A 293 -27.04 1.91 -13.93
CA TYR A 293 -27.83 1.51 -12.75
C TYR A 293 -29.09 2.35 -12.54
N GLY A 294 -29.22 3.45 -13.27
CA GLY A 294 -30.42 4.28 -13.32
C GLY A 294 -30.31 5.55 -12.50
N GLY A 295 -30.70 6.68 -13.10
CA GLY A 295 -30.62 8.00 -12.48
C GLY A 295 -31.90 8.43 -11.78
N PHE A 296 -33.04 7.85 -12.16
CA PHE A 296 -34.35 8.30 -11.67
C PHE A 296 -35.31 7.12 -11.44
N PRO A 297 -36.09 7.11 -10.34
CA PRO A 297 -37.06 6.05 -10.03
C PRO A 297 -38.12 5.78 -11.09
N ASP A 298 -38.48 6.81 -11.88
CA ASP A 298 -39.57 6.70 -12.84
C ASP A 298 -39.16 5.85 -14.05
N ALA A 299 -37.90 5.95 -14.47
CA ALA A 299 -37.36 5.26 -15.65
C ALA A 299 -36.70 3.90 -15.32
N ASP A 300 -36.09 3.77 -14.13
CA ASP A 300 -35.14 2.69 -13.86
C ASP A 300 -35.60 1.74 -12.75
N ASN A 301 -35.57 0.43 -13.02
CA ASN A 301 -36.09 -0.59 -12.11
C ASN A 301 -35.34 -0.61 -10.76
N LEU A 302 -34.00 -0.50 -10.77
CA LEU A 302 -33.22 -0.49 -9.53
C LEU A 302 -33.54 0.76 -8.69
N ALA A 303 -33.44 1.95 -9.27
CA ALA A 303 -33.76 3.21 -8.59
C ALA A 303 -35.19 3.22 -8.02
N ARG A 304 -36.17 2.67 -8.75
CA ARG A 304 -37.57 2.55 -8.30
C ARG A 304 -37.71 1.71 -7.04
N ASN A 305 -36.98 0.60 -6.95
CA ASN A 305 -37.05 -0.30 -5.80
C ASN A 305 -36.18 0.19 -4.64
N VAL A 306 -35.10 0.91 -4.93
CA VAL A 306 -34.19 1.48 -3.93
C VAL A 306 -34.79 2.71 -3.26
N VAL A 307 -35.50 3.59 -3.98
CA VAL A 307 -36.02 4.84 -3.39
C VAL A 307 -37.02 4.62 -2.25
N SER A 308 -37.77 3.51 -2.26
CA SER A 308 -38.68 3.16 -1.15
C SER A 308 -37.93 2.72 0.11
N CYS A 309 -36.65 2.38 -0.01
CA CYS A 309 -35.80 1.89 1.08
C CYS A 309 -35.10 3.02 1.85
N LEU A 310 -35.14 4.25 1.34
CA LEU A 310 -34.37 5.38 1.86
C LEU A 310 -35.29 6.36 2.59
N LYS A 311 -35.02 6.58 3.88
CA LYS A 311 -35.78 7.51 4.74
C LYS A 311 -35.15 8.89 4.86
N ALA A 312 -33.86 9.05 4.54
CA ALA A 312 -33.17 10.34 4.59
C ALA A 312 -33.46 11.19 3.34
N ASP A 313 -33.37 12.51 3.49
CA ASP A 313 -33.55 13.47 2.40
C ASP A 313 -32.35 13.48 1.46
N THR A 314 -31.14 13.45 2.00
CA THR A 314 -29.91 13.35 1.20
C THR A 314 -28.98 12.35 1.83
N LEU A 315 -28.33 11.49 1.03
CA LEU A 315 -27.40 10.52 1.57
C LEU A 315 -26.36 10.05 0.56
N ILE A 316 -25.25 9.52 1.08
CA ILE A 316 -24.25 8.80 0.28
C ILE A 316 -23.95 7.45 0.95
N LEU A 317 -24.24 6.37 0.24
CA LEU A 317 -23.95 4.99 0.67
C LEU A 317 -22.71 4.47 -0.04
N ASP A 318 -21.93 3.65 0.67
CA ASP A 318 -20.80 2.91 0.11
C ASP A 318 -21.14 1.41 0.20
N GLY A 319 -21.07 0.73 -0.94
CA GLY A 319 -21.55 -0.64 -1.09
C GLY A 319 -20.91 -1.40 -2.23
N GLU A 320 -21.23 -2.68 -2.35
CA GLU A 320 -20.85 -3.53 -3.45
C GLU A 320 -22.08 -3.85 -4.31
N MET A 321 -21.98 -3.63 -5.62
CA MET A 321 -23.01 -4.01 -6.57
C MET A 321 -22.74 -5.43 -7.06
N VAL A 322 -23.74 -6.31 -6.93
CA VAL A 322 -23.67 -7.72 -7.34
C VAL A 322 -24.84 -8.09 -8.25
N ALA A 323 -24.68 -9.15 -9.04
CA ALA A 323 -25.81 -9.76 -9.72
C ALA A 323 -26.50 -10.72 -8.75
N TYR A 324 -27.82 -10.62 -8.63
CA TYR A 324 -28.63 -11.45 -7.76
C TYR A 324 -29.64 -12.25 -8.60
N ASP A 325 -29.69 -13.57 -8.39
CA ASP A 325 -30.67 -14.46 -8.99
C ASP A 325 -31.82 -14.72 -8.00
N PRO A 326 -33.04 -14.20 -8.27
CA PRO A 326 -34.19 -14.38 -7.39
C PRO A 326 -34.76 -15.80 -7.37
N LYS A 327 -34.48 -16.66 -8.36
CA LYS A 327 -34.96 -18.06 -8.38
C LYS A 327 -34.12 -18.93 -7.46
N LEU A 328 -32.81 -18.74 -7.54
CA LEU A 328 -31.84 -19.53 -6.79
C LEU A 328 -31.53 -18.94 -5.41
N ASP A 329 -31.91 -17.68 -5.18
CA ASP A 329 -31.64 -16.95 -3.94
C ASP A 329 -30.14 -16.87 -3.63
N VAL A 330 -29.36 -16.50 -4.65
CA VAL A 330 -27.89 -16.42 -4.59
C VAL A 330 -27.34 -15.19 -5.32
N PHE A 331 -26.19 -14.71 -4.85
CA PHE A 331 -25.36 -13.79 -5.62
C PHE A 331 -24.62 -14.57 -6.71
N LEU A 332 -24.65 -14.03 -7.93
CA LEU A 332 -23.98 -14.60 -9.08
C LEU A 332 -22.52 -14.11 -9.17
N PRO A 333 -21.64 -14.88 -9.84
CA PRO A 333 -20.23 -14.50 -9.99
C PRO A 333 -20.03 -13.14 -10.67
N PHE A 334 -18.97 -12.42 -10.30
CA PHE A 334 -18.63 -11.05 -10.74
C PHE A 334 -18.87 -10.77 -12.25
N GLY A 335 -18.54 -11.73 -13.12
CA GLY A 335 -18.66 -11.58 -14.58
C GLY A 335 -20.09 -11.38 -15.11
N THR A 336 -21.13 -11.72 -14.34
CA THR A 336 -22.52 -11.65 -14.80
C THR A 336 -23.17 -10.29 -14.58
N LEU A 337 -22.59 -9.41 -13.76
CA LEU A 337 -23.20 -8.13 -13.35
C LEU A 337 -23.54 -7.22 -14.53
N LYS A 338 -22.63 -7.04 -15.49
CA LYS A 338 -22.87 -6.14 -16.63
C LYS A 338 -23.96 -6.66 -17.56
N SER A 339 -24.06 -7.98 -17.71
CA SER A 339 -25.12 -8.62 -18.49
C SER A 339 -26.47 -8.45 -17.79
N ALA A 340 -26.53 -8.68 -16.48
CA ALA A 340 -27.73 -8.47 -15.67
C ALA A 340 -28.18 -7.00 -15.63
N ALA A 341 -27.24 -6.04 -15.57
CA ALA A 341 -27.55 -4.61 -15.58
C ALA A 341 -28.05 -4.09 -16.94
N LYS A 342 -27.59 -4.70 -18.05
CA LYS A 342 -28.03 -4.35 -19.41
C LYS A 342 -29.39 -4.94 -19.77
N ASP A 343 -29.79 -6.02 -19.13
CA ASP A 343 -31.11 -6.60 -19.34
C ASP A 343 -32.19 -5.69 -18.74
N LYS A 344 -32.87 -4.92 -19.60
CA LYS A 344 -33.96 -4.02 -19.21
C LYS A 344 -35.33 -4.71 -19.18
N THR A 345 -35.39 -6.03 -19.37
CA THR A 345 -36.66 -6.75 -19.27
C THR A 345 -37.15 -6.70 -17.82
N MET A 346 -38.43 -6.36 -17.62
CA MET A 346 -39.06 -6.28 -16.29
C MET A 346 -39.41 -7.66 -15.72
N ASP A 347 -38.70 -8.71 -16.13
CA ASP A 347 -38.92 -10.07 -15.64
C ASP A 347 -38.41 -10.19 -14.20
N MET A 348 -39.32 -10.36 -13.25
CA MET A 348 -39.02 -10.46 -11.82
C MET A 348 -38.18 -11.70 -11.46
N HIS A 349 -38.10 -12.68 -12.35
CA HIS A 349 -37.42 -13.95 -12.12
C HIS A 349 -36.03 -14.03 -12.77
N LYS A 350 -35.57 -12.98 -13.45
CA LYS A 350 -34.22 -12.92 -14.00
C LYS A 350 -33.21 -12.35 -13.03
N ALA A 351 -31.95 -12.66 -13.30
CA ALA A 351 -30.81 -12.05 -12.62
C ALA A 351 -30.84 -10.53 -12.79
N ARG A 352 -30.64 -9.80 -11.69
CA ARG A 352 -30.67 -8.33 -11.66
C ARG A 352 -29.57 -7.75 -10.76
N PRO A 353 -29.21 -6.47 -10.93
CA PRO A 353 -28.32 -5.79 -9.98
C PRO A 353 -28.94 -5.68 -8.59
N CYS A 354 -28.14 -5.95 -7.56
CA CYS A 354 -28.47 -5.79 -6.15
C CYS A 354 -27.32 -5.04 -5.46
N PHE A 355 -27.65 -3.99 -4.71
CA PHE A 355 -26.68 -3.15 -4.02
C PHE A 355 -26.57 -3.58 -2.55
N VAL A 356 -25.40 -4.10 -2.17
CA VAL A 356 -25.09 -4.56 -0.81
C VAL A 356 -24.30 -3.48 -0.09
N VAL A 357 -24.93 -2.81 0.87
CA VAL A 357 -24.39 -1.62 1.55
C VAL A 357 -23.70 -2.02 2.86
N PHE A 358 -22.49 -1.54 3.09
CA PHE A 358 -21.76 -1.70 4.37
C PHE A 358 -21.35 -0.36 5.00
N ASP A 359 -21.39 0.72 4.22
CA ASP A 359 -21.02 2.13 4.45
C ASP A 359 -22.13 3.19 4.46
N ILE A 360 -22.13 4.19 5.35
CA ILE A 360 -22.77 5.48 5.07
C ILE A 360 -21.79 6.62 5.34
N VAL A 361 -21.64 7.51 4.36
CA VAL A 361 -20.58 8.54 4.36
C VAL A 361 -21.15 9.96 4.43
N PHE A 362 -22.44 10.13 4.12
CA PHE A 362 -23.12 11.43 4.20
C PHE A 362 -24.60 11.20 4.47
N CYS A 363 -25.21 12.04 5.30
CA CYS A 363 -26.63 11.98 5.62
C CYS A 363 -27.17 13.38 5.96
N ASN A 364 -28.27 13.79 5.31
CA ASN A 364 -29.02 15.03 5.56
C ASN A 364 -28.13 16.27 5.73
N GLY A 365 -27.23 16.52 4.77
CA GLY A 365 -26.31 17.66 4.81
C GLY A 365 -25.03 17.45 5.64
N THR A 366 -24.96 16.38 6.44
CA THR A 366 -23.83 16.13 7.36
C THR A 366 -22.85 15.11 6.77
N PRO A 367 -21.57 15.47 6.56
CA PRO A 367 -20.52 14.51 6.21
C PRO A 367 -20.16 13.65 7.42
N LEU A 368 -20.19 12.33 7.25
CA LEU A 368 -19.89 11.35 8.29
C LEU A 368 -18.43 10.80 8.35
N PRO A 369 -17.44 11.18 7.50
CA PRO A 369 -16.10 10.58 7.58
C PRO A 369 -15.39 10.69 8.93
N GLY A 370 -15.60 11.79 9.65
CA GLY A 370 -15.00 12.03 10.97
C GLY A 370 -15.66 11.27 12.13
N TYR A 371 -16.69 10.47 11.87
CA TYR A 371 -17.37 9.66 12.89
C TYR A 371 -16.86 8.22 12.85
N ALA A 372 -16.80 7.57 14.02
CA ALA A 372 -16.43 6.16 14.13
C ALA A 372 -17.39 5.26 13.35
N LEU A 373 -16.88 4.14 12.82
CA LEU A 373 -17.66 3.16 12.05
C LEU A 373 -18.93 2.75 12.80
N GLU A 374 -18.85 2.43 14.10
CA GLU A 374 -20.01 2.08 14.92
C GLU A 374 -21.15 3.13 14.85
N GLU A 375 -20.82 4.43 14.90
CA GLU A 375 -21.80 5.51 14.80
C GLU A 375 -22.39 5.64 13.39
N ARG A 376 -21.55 5.52 12.36
CA ARG A 376 -22.03 5.53 10.96
C ARG A 376 -23.01 4.39 10.72
N LEU A 377 -22.72 3.20 11.25
CA LEU A 377 -23.57 2.03 11.11
C LEU A 377 -24.92 2.19 11.83
N LYS A 378 -24.97 2.86 12.99
CA LYS A 378 -26.24 3.23 13.64
C LYS A 378 -27.08 4.13 12.74
N VAL A 379 -26.47 5.13 12.11
CA VAL A 379 -27.16 6.01 11.14
C VAL A 379 -27.67 5.19 9.95
N LEU A 380 -26.83 4.33 9.37
CA LEU A 380 -27.19 3.47 8.24
C LEU A 380 -28.46 2.65 8.53
N ASN A 381 -28.49 1.96 9.66
CA ASN A 381 -29.61 1.09 10.05
C ASN A 381 -30.90 1.88 10.34
N ASN A 382 -30.80 3.15 10.75
CA ASN A 382 -31.96 4.00 11.00
C ASN A 382 -32.57 4.54 9.71
N VAL A 383 -31.73 4.89 8.73
CA VAL A 383 -32.16 5.59 7.50
C VAL A 383 -32.39 4.70 6.29
N VAL A 384 -31.90 3.46 6.33
CA VAL A 384 -32.03 2.49 5.23
C VAL A 384 -32.79 1.26 5.71
N THR A 385 -33.82 0.85 4.96
CA THR A 385 -34.54 -0.42 5.16
C THR A 385 -34.21 -1.40 4.05
N GLU A 386 -33.92 -2.64 4.39
CA GLU A 386 -33.59 -3.66 3.38
C GLU A 386 -34.78 -3.99 2.48
N LYS A 387 -34.49 -4.15 1.19
CA LYS A 387 -35.38 -4.78 0.22
C LYS A 387 -34.58 -5.84 -0.51
N TYR A 388 -34.70 -7.05 0.01
CA TYR A 388 -33.91 -8.19 -0.39
C TYR A 388 -33.88 -8.41 -1.91
N GLY A 389 -32.67 -8.52 -2.46
CA GLY A 389 -32.43 -8.69 -3.90
C GLY A 389 -32.48 -7.40 -4.72
N TYR A 390 -32.57 -6.23 -4.06
CA TYR A 390 -32.40 -4.90 -4.66
C TYR A 390 -31.43 -4.05 -3.83
N LEU A 391 -31.71 -3.91 -2.53
CA LEU A 391 -30.84 -3.23 -1.58
C LEU A 391 -30.76 -4.07 -0.31
N ASN A 392 -29.57 -4.55 0.00
CA ASN A 392 -29.28 -5.37 1.18
C ASN A 392 -28.28 -4.62 2.06
N LEU A 393 -28.39 -4.76 3.38
CA LEU A 393 -27.36 -4.32 4.32
C LEU A 393 -26.43 -5.50 4.58
N LEU A 394 -25.12 -5.24 4.58
CA LEU A 394 -24.14 -6.27 4.84
C LEU A 394 -24.19 -6.68 6.32
N GLY A 395 -24.47 -7.97 6.55
CA GLY A 395 -24.39 -8.60 7.86
C GLY A 395 -22.97 -8.54 8.42
N ARG A 396 -22.86 -8.44 9.75
CA ARG A 396 -21.58 -8.36 10.47
C ARG A 396 -21.64 -9.08 11.79
N GLU A 397 -20.52 -9.65 12.18
CA GLU A 397 -20.32 -10.32 13.45
C GLU A 397 -19.33 -9.55 14.31
N GLU A 398 -19.66 -9.35 15.59
CA GLU A 398 -18.75 -8.75 16.55
C GLU A 398 -17.96 -9.84 17.25
N LYS A 399 -16.63 -9.80 17.10
CA LYS A 399 -15.70 -10.82 17.58
C LYS A 399 -14.51 -10.18 18.28
N LYS A 400 -13.72 -10.99 18.99
CA LYS A 400 -12.65 -10.49 19.87
C LYS A 400 -11.32 -11.20 19.68
N THR A 401 -11.33 -12.45 19.23
CA THR A 401 -10.14 -13.31 19.22
C THR A 401 -9.69 -13.62 17.80
N THR A 402 -8.42 -14.01 17.66
CA THR A 402 -7.87 -14.49 16.39
C THR A 402 -8.54 -15.78 15.93
N ASP A 403 -8.94 -16.65 16.87
CA ASP A 403 -9.63 -17.90 16.57
C ASP A 403 -11.00 -17.67 15.92
N ASP A 404 -11.72 -16.62 16.34
CA ASP A 404 -12.97 -16.20 15.68
C ASP A 404 -12.75 -15.83 14.21
N VAL A 405 -11.60 -15.22 13.88
CA VAL A 405 -11.25 -14.85 12.51
C VAL A 405 -10.94 -16.08 11.67
N ILE A 406 -10.25 -17.06 12.26
CA ILE A 406 -9.96 -18.34 11.60
C ILE A 406 -11.27 -19.10 11.36
N GLU A 407 -12.15 -19.18 12.35
CA GLU A 407 -13.46 -19.82 12.21
C GLU A 407 -14.31 -19.15 11.13
N ALA A 408 -14.37 -17.81 11.12
CA ALA A 408 -15.10 -17.06 10.11
C ALA A 408 -14.51 -17.23 8.71
N LEU A 409 -13.18 -17.33 8.60
CA LEU A 409 -12.49 -17.59 7.33
C LEU A 409 -12.75 -19.03 6.84
N ASP A 410 -12.68 -20.02 7.72
CA ASP A 410 -13.01 -21.42 7.41
C ASP A 410 -14.46 -21.55 6.95
N HIS A 411 -15.38 -20.84 7.62
CA HIS A 411 -16.77 -20.77 7.20
C HIS A 411 -16.90 -20.12 5.81
N ALA A 412 -16.24 -18.98 5.56
CA ALA A 412 -16.21 -18.32 4.26
C ALA A 412 -15.66 -19.24 3.15
N ILE A 413 -14.65 -20.07 3.45
CA ILE A 413 -14.10 -21.09 2.54
C ILE A 413 -15.14 -22.18 2.26
N GLN A 414 -15.83 -22.68 3.28
CA GLN A 414 -16.85 -23.74 3.13
C GLN A 414 -18.00 -23.31 2.21
N ILE A 415 -18.40 -22.04 2.28
CA ILE A 415 -19.46 -21.46 1.44
C ILE A 415 -18.92 -20.73 0.19
N ARG A 416 -17.61 -20.80 -0.06
CA ARG A 416 -16.89 -20.28 -1.24
C ARG A 416 -17.07 -18.78 -1.47
N GLN A 417 -17.02 -18.01 -0.40
CA GLN A 417 -16.92 -16.56 -0.48
C GLN A 417 -15.48 -16.14 -0.83
N GLU A 418 -15.32 -14.90 -1.30
CA GLU A 418 -14.00 -14.36 -1.67
C GLU A 418 -13.05 -14.23 -0.46
N GLY A 419 -13.60 -14.19 0.74
CA GLY A 419 -12.90 -14.05 2.01
C GLY A 419 -13.71 -13.23 3.00
N ILE A 420 -13.01 -12.63 3.96
CA ILE A 420 -13.60 -11.79 5.01
C ILE A 420 -12.91 -10.42 5.06
N ILE A 421 -13.65 -9.42 5.54
CA ILE A 421 -13.13 -8.11 5.89
C ILE A 421 -13.24 -7.96 7.40
N VAL A 422 -12.11 -7.65 8.05
CA VAL A 422 -12.07 -7.31 9.48
C VAL A 422 -11.95 -5.79 9.60
N LYS A 423 -12.85 -5.17 10.35
CA LYS A 423 -12.88 -3.71 10.54
C LYS A 423 -12.82 -3.34 12.01
N ASN A 424 -12.08 -2.28 12.31
CA ASN A 424 -12.08 -1.63 13.61
C ASN A 424 -13.36 -0.78 13.78
N PRO A 425 -14.21 -1.04 14.80
CA PRO A 425 -15.44 -0.28 15.07
C PRO A 425 -15.23 1.22 15.36
N GLY A 426 -14.07 1.58 15.91
CA GLY A 426 -13.66 2.95 16.19
C GLY A 426 -13.06 3.69 14.98
N SER A 427 -12.93 3.03 13.82
CA SER A 427 -12.25 3.64 12.67
C SER A 427 -13.07 4.75 12.00
N PHE A 428 -12.40 5.85 11.68
CA PHE A 428 -12.92 6.89 10.79
C PHE A 428 -12.93 6.42 9.34
N TYR A 429 -13.77 7.06 8.52
CA TYR A 429 -13.75 6.82 7.08
C TYR A 429 -12.69 7.70 6.43
N GLU A 430 -11.66 7.11 5.84
CA GLU A 430 -10.54 7.85 5.24
C GLU A 430 -10.52 7.67 3.71
N PRO A 431 -11.00 8.66 2.93
CA PRO A 431 -11.08 8.55 1.48
C PRO A 431 -9.73 8.25 0.82
N GLY A 432 -9.67 7.20 0.01
CA GLY A 432 -8.48 6.78 -0.72
C GLY A 432 -7.34 6.25 0.14
N ALA A 433 -7.50 6.17 1.46
CA ALA A 433 -6.51 5.61 2.37
C ALA A 433 -6.49 4.08 2.31
N ARG A 434 -5.33 3.52 2.64
CA ARG A 434 -5.11 2.10 2.86
C ARG A 434 -4.41 1.97 4.21
N ASN A 435 -5.18 1.70 5.24
CA ASN A 435 -4.77 1.65 6.64
C ASN A 435 -5.03 0.24 7.22
N HIS A 436 -4.47 -0.06 8.40
CA HIS A 436 -4.66 -1.36 9.07
C HIS A 436 -5.95 -1.42 9.92
N THR A 437 -6.88 -0.47 9.72
CA THR A 437 -8.19 -0.50 10.39
C THR A 437 -9.22 -1.30 9.61
N TRP A 438 -9.03 -1.46 8.29
CA TRP A 438 -9.81 -2.32 7.41
C TRP A 438 -8.88 -3.33 6.78
N VAL A 439 -8.98 -4.60 7.18
CA VAL A 439 -8.09 -5.67 6.72
C VAL A 439 -8.89 -6.69 5.93
N LYS A 440 -8.41 -7.05 4.74
CA LYS A 440 -9.01 -8.10 3.92
C LYS A 440 -8.18 -9.38 4.03
N ILE A 441 -8.84 -10.45 4.44
CA ILE A 441 -8.24 -11.78 4.59
C ILE A 441 -8.92 -12.69 3.59
N LYS A 442 -8.11 -13.39 2.81
CA LYS A 442 -8.62 -14.30 1.78
C LYS A 442 -7.97 -15.67 1.86
N PRO A 443 -8.67 -16.74 1.42
CA PRO A 443 -8.15 -18.10 1.48
C PRO A 443 -6.86 -18.30 0.70
N GLU A 444 -6.67 -17.61 -0.44
CA GLU A 444 -5.44 -17.71 -1.22
C GLU A 444 -4.21 -17.14 -0.51
N TYR A 445 -4.42 -16.45 0.61
CA TYR A 445 -3.34 -16.02 1.48
C TYR A 445 -2.98 -17.09 2.51
N MET A 446 -3.66 -18.22 2.58
CA MET A 446 -3.22 -19.34 3.41
C MET A 446 -2.43 -20.29 2.52
N ASN A 447 -1.10 -20.34 2.71
CA ASN A 447 -0.18 -21.15 1.91
C ASN A 447 -0.49 -22.66 1.95
N SER A 448 -1.45 -23.10 2.78
CA SER A 448 -1.83 -24.50 3.01
C SER A 448 -3.10 -24.96 2.28
N SER A 449 -3.91 -24.05 1.71
CA SER A 449 -5.31 -24.37 1.35
C SER A 449 -5.75 -24.03 -0.08
N THR A 450 -4.83 -23.58 -0.95
CA THR A 450 -5.16 -23.23 -2.35
C THR A 450 -4.74 -24.34 -3.30
N ASP A 451 -5.56 -24.60 -4.33
CA ASP A 451 -5.20 -25.54 -5.39
C ASP A 451 -3.97 -25.02 -6.15
N ASN A 452 -2.88 -25.76 -6.11
CA ASN A 452 -1.69 -25.50 -6.91
C ASN A 452 -1.72 -26.37 -8.17
N PHE A 453 -1.29 -25.78 -9.28
CA PHE A 453 -1.34 -26.34 -10.62
C PHE A 453 0.07 -26.46 -11.15
N ASP A 454 0.53 -27.70 -11.38
CA ASP A 454 1.79 -27.94 -12.06
C ASP A 454 1.56 -27.91 -13.57
N LEU A 455 2.03 -26.84 -14.23
CA LEU A 455 1.81 -26.56 -15.65
C LEU A 455 3.14 -26.46 -16.40
N LEU A 456 3.11 -26.73 -17.70
CA LEU A 456 4.29 -26.63 -18.58
C LEU A 456 4.31 -25.29 -19.31
N VAL A 457 5.47 -24.64 -19.37
CA VAL A 457 5.64 -23.33 -20.03
C VAL A 457 6.16 -23.48 -21.45
N VAL A 458 5.31 -23.25 -22.46
CA VAL A 458 5.68 -23.50 -23.87
C VAL A 458 5.79 -22.25 -24.73
N GLY A 459 5.36 -21.09 -24.24
CA GLY A 459 5.38 -19.86 -25.03
C GLY A 459 5.66 -18.63 -24.19
N GLY A 460 6.09 -17.56 -24.85
CA GLY A 460 6.44 -16.30 -24.20
C GLY A 460 5.91 -15.10 -24.99
N SER A 461 5.51 -14.05 -24.28
CA SER A 461 5.17 -12.75 -24.87
C SER A 461 6.06 -11.65 -24.30
N TYR A 462 6.47 -10.74 -25.17
CA TYR A 462 7.33 -9.62 -24.81
C TYR A 462 6.58 -8.62 -23.93
N GLY A 463 7.26 -8.17 -22.87
CA GLY A 463 6.74 -7.17 -21.96
C GLY A 463 6.77 -5.76 -22.51
N THR A 464 6.11 -4.87 -21.76
CA THR A 464 6.11 -3.44 -22.01
C THR A 464 6.79 -2.67 -20.87
N GLY A 465 7.18 -1.43 -21.14
CA GLY A 465 7.76 -0.53 -20.14
C GLY A 465 9.05 -1.07 -19.52
N ARG A 466 9.11 -1.22 -18.18
CA ARG A 466 10.29 -1.74 -17.45
C ARG A 466 10.69 -3.17 -17.84
N ARG A 467 9.76 -3.93 -18.41
CA ARG A 467 9.99 -5.29 -18.94
C ARG A 467 10.08 -5.32 -20.47
N GLY A 468 10.22 -4.16 -21.11
CA GLY A 468 10.46 -4.05 -22.55
C GLY A 468 11.70 -4.84 -22.97
N ASN A 469 11.65 -5.42 -24.17
CA ASN A 469 12.71 -6.28 -24.73
C ASN A 469 13.01 -7.56 -23.92
N LYS A 470 12.14 -7.94 -22.99
CA LYS A 470 12.21 -9.20 -22.24
C LYS A 470 10.88 -9.94 -22.35
N LEU A 471 10.93 -11.27 -22.34
CA LEU A 471 9.72 -12.06 -22.14
C LEU A 471 9.21 -11.81 -20.73
N SER A 472 7.91 -11.56 -20.61
CA SER A 472 7.28 -11.17 -19.34
C SER A 472 5.97 -11.87 -19.08
N GLN A 473 5.41 -12.53 -20.09
CA GLN A 473 4.24 -13.36 -19.92
C GLN A 473 4.51 -14.71 -20.55
N PHE A 474 4.06 -15.78 -19.91
CA PHE A 474 4.40 -17.13 -20.32
C PHE A 474 3.15 -17.98 -20.48
N LEU A 475 3.04 -18.66 -21.63
CA LEU A 475 1.94 -19.53 -21.99
C LEU A 475 2.12 -20.87 -21.30
N CYS A 476 1.16 -21.22 -20.46
CA CYS A 476 1.11 -22.47 -19.72
C CYS A 476 0.10 -23.43 -20.36
N VAL A 477 0.50 -24.69 -20.46
CA VAL A 477 -0.30 -25.78 -21.02
C VAL A 477 -0.48 -26.93 -20.04
N ILE A 478 -1.52 -27.72 -20.28
CA ILE A 478 -1.78 -29.00 -19.64
C ILE A 478 -1.62 -30.15 -20.65
N ARG A 479 -1.42 -31.38 -20.17
CA ARG A 479 -1.34 -32.56 -21.04
C ARG A 479 -2.75 -33.01 -21.47
N ASP A 480 -2.92 -33.32 -22.75
CA ASP A 480 -4.16 -33.93 -23.26
C ASP A 480 -4.08 -35.46 -23.06
N ASP A 481 -4.75 -35.96 -22.03
CA ASP A 481 -4.83 -37.39 -21.72
C ASP A 481 -6.02 -38.09 -22.37
N ARG A 482 -6.76 -37.41 -23.27
CA ARG A 482 -7.86 -38.02 -24.03
C ARG A 482 -7.36 -38.85 -25.22
N VAL A 483 -6.11 -38.66 -25.60
CA VAL A 483 -5.41 -39.39 -26.66
C VAL A 483 -4.18 -40.01 -26.01
N GLU A 484 -4.22 -41.33 -25.78
CA GLU A 484 -3.06 -42.07 -25.26
C GLU A 484 -2.04 -42.29 -26.37
N ASP A 485 -1.27 -41.23 -26.69
CA ASP A 485 -0.10 -41.29 -27.57
C ASP A 485 1.10 -40.69 -26.82
N ASP A 486 1.88 -41.55 -26.19
CA ASP A 486 3.11 -41.16 -25.49
C ASP A 486 4.29 -40.88 -26.45
N GLU A 487 4.18 -41.30 -27.73
CA GLU A 487 5.16 -40.98 -28.78
C GLU A 487 4.95 -39.54 -29.31
N ASN A 488 3.70 -39.11 -29.48
CA ASN A 488 3.32 -37.76 -29.90
C ASN A 488 2.41 -37.06 -28.86
N PRO A 489 2.98 -36.58 -27.73
CA PRO A 489 2.18 -35.93 -26.70
C PRO A 489 1.52 -34.66 -27.23
N ARG A 490 0.25 -34.46 -26.83
CA ARG A 490 -0.50 -33.24 -27.13
C ARG A 490 -0.71 -32.43 -25.87
N PHE A 491 -0.64 -31.12 -26.01
CA PHE A 491 -0.76 -30.15 -24.94
C PHE A 491 -1.82 -29.10 -25.27
N ILE A 492 -2.62 -28.74 -24.28
CA ILE A 492 -3.73 -27.80 -24.44
C ILE A 492 -3.40 -26.50 -23.69
N SER A 493 -3.50 -25.36 -24.39
CA SER A 493 -3.33 -24.05 -23.76
C SER A 493 -4.37 -23.78 -22.68
N PHE A 494 -3.91 -23.37 -21.49
CA PHE A 494 -4.75 -23.21 -20.30
C PHE A 494 -4.74 -21.79 -19.74
N CYS A 495 -3.57 -21.18 -19.55
CA CYS A 495 -3.47 -19.80 -19.06
C CYS A 495 -2.16 -19.11 -19.44
N MET A 496 -2.11 -17.78 -19.24
CA MET A 496 -0.88 -16.99 -19.30
C MET A 496 -0.51 -16.49 -17.90
N ILE A 497 0.76 -16.60 -17.53
CA ILE A 497 1.30 -16.07 -16.27
C ILE A 497 2.16 -14.83 -16.52
N GLY A 498 2.01 -13.80 -15.70
CA GLY A 498 2.78 -12.55 -15.81
C GLY A 498 3.25 -11.96 -14.48
N THR A 499 2.98 -12.66 -13.38
CA THR A 499 3.24 -12.21 -12.00
C THR A 499 3.60 -13.39 -11.10
N GLY A 500 4.37 -13.14 -10.04
CA GLY A 500 4.71 -14.12 -9.01
C GLY A 500 6.20 -14.45 -8.93
N TYR A 501 6.95 -14.22 -10.00
CA TYR A 501 8.40 -14.47 -10.07
C TYR A 501 9.23 -13.21 -9.75
N THR A 502 10.42 -13.45 -9.21
CA THR A 502 11.49 -12.49 -8.91
C THR A 502 12.26 -12.09 -10.19
N LEU A 503 13.20 -11.14 -10.06
CA LEU A 503 14.06 -10.75 -11.20
C LEU A 503 15.03 -11.87 -11.61
N ASP A 504 15.48 -12.69 -10.67
CA ASP A 504 16.42 -13.79 -10.91
C ASP A 504 15.72 -14.97 -11.61
N GLU A 505 14.51 -15.32 -11.17
CA GLU A 505 13.66 -16.32 -11.83
C GLU A 505 13.26 -15.91 -13.26
N LEU A 506 13.17 -14.60 -13.53
CA LEU A 506 13.00 -14.11 -14.90
C LEU A 506 14.24 -14.35 -15.77
N GLY A 507 15.43 -14.43 -15.16
CA GLY A 507 16.66 -14.88 -15.80
C GLY A 507 16.59 -16.34 -16.22
N ASP A 508 16.05 -17.23 -15.37
CA ASP A 508 15.85 -18.64 -15.68
C ASP A 508 14.90 -18.84 -16.88
N PHE A 509 13.78 -18.10 -16.91
CA PHE A 509 12.92 -18.09 -18.09
C PHE A 509 13.67 -17.62 -19.35
N LYS A 510 14.50 -16.58 -19.24
CA LYS A 510 15.27 -16.09 -20.38
C LYS A 510 16.24 -17.14 -20.92
N GLU A 511 16.86 -17.93 -20.03
CA GLU A 511 17.74 -19.03 -20.39
C GLU A 511 16.99 -20.13 -21.14
N ALA A 512 15.84 -20.57 -20.61
CA ALA A 512 15.02 -21.60 -21.24
C ALA A 512 14.50 -21.18 -22.63
N PHE A 513 14.21 -19.89 -22.81
CA PHE A 513 13.79 -19.33 -24.08
C PHE A 513 14.97 -18.90 -24.98
N LYS A 514 16.20 -19.44 -24.84
CA LYS A 514 17.29 -19.10 -25.78
C LYS A 514 17.00 -19.56 -27.23
N ASP A 515 16.51 -20.78 -27.39
CA ASP A 515 16.26 -21.42 -28.70
C ASP A 515 14.79 -21.33 -29.14
N HIS A 516 14.10 -20.25 -28.76
CA HIS A 516 12.69 -20.06 -29.11
C HIS A 516 12.49 -19.77 -30.61
N GLN A 517 11.32 -20.11 -31.12
CA GLN A 517 10.90 -19.77 -32.48
C GLN A 517 9.74 -18.77 -32.48
N PRO A 518 9.59 -17.93 -33.52
CA PRO A 518 8.41 -17.08 -33.67
C PRO A 518 7.12 -17.90 -33.72
N TYR A 519 6.12 -17.52 -32.94
CA TYR A 519 4.83 -18.21 -32.96
C TYR A 519 3.95 -17.74 -34.12
N ASN A 520 3.35 -18.69 -34.85
CA ASN A 520 2.39 -18.42 -35.91
C ASN A 520 1.09 -19.21 -35.68
N PRO A 521 -0.05 -18.57 -35.39
CA PRO A 521 -1.33 -19.25 -35.17
C PRO A 521 -1.77 -20.17 -36.32
N LYS A 522 -1.43 -19.83 -37.57
CA LYS A 522 -1.78 -20.63 -38.76
C LYS A 522 -0.89 -21.85 -38.96
N ARG A 523 0.26 -21.89 -38.28
CA ARG A 523 1.27 -22.96 -38.35
C ARG A 523 1.69 -23.34 -36.94
N GLN A 524 0.70 -23.68 -36.11
CA GLN A 524 0.96 -24.15 -34.75
C GLN A 524 1.68 -25.52 -34.79
N PRO A 525 2.59 -25.80 -33.84
CA PRO A 525 3.19 -27.13 -33.73
C PRO A 525 2.11 -28.20 -33.53
N PRO A 526 2.25 -29.41 -34.11
CA PRO A 526 1.23 -30.47 -34.00
C PRO A 526 0.90 -30.88 -32.56
N TRP A 527 1.87 -30.71 -31.65
CA TRP A 527 1.74 -31.01 -30.23
C TRP A 527 0.98 -29.93 -29.44
N LEU A 528 0.69 -28.75 -29.99
CA LEU A 528 -0.01 -27.66 -29.28
C LEU A 528 -1.44 -27.48 -29.80
N ILE A 529 -2.38 -27.41 -28.86
CA ILE A 529 -3.78 -27.05 -29.11
C ILE A 529 -4.03 -25.65 -28.54
N HIS A 530 -4.07 -24.65 -29.42
CA HIS A 530 -4.41 -23.28 -29.09
C HIS A 530 -5.42 -22.71 -30.11
N PRO A 531 -6.45 -21.95 -29.69
CA PRO A 531 -7.42 -21.40 -30.62
C PRO A 531 -6.76 -20.39 -31.58
N GLU A 532 -6.95 -20.57 -32.88
CA GLU A 532 -6.35 -19.70 -33.92
C GLU A 532 -6.76 -18.23 -33.74
N TYR A 533 -8.01 -18.00 -33.37
CA TYR A 533 -8.60 -16.67 -33.18
C TYR A 533 -8.50 -16.16 -31.74
N SER A 534 -7.66 -16.76 -30.90
CA SER A 534 -7.45 -16.27 -29.54
C SER A 534 -6.82 -14.88 -29.53
N THR A 535 -7.29 -14.03 -28.60
CA THR A 535 -6.65 -12.76 -28.28
C THR A 535 -5.36 -12.94 -27.47
N GLU A 536 -5.20 -14.08 -26.80
CA GLU A 536 -4.13 -14.37 -25.84
C GLU A 536 -3.10 -15.34 -26.43
N LYS A 537 -2.35 -14.85 -27.43
CA LYS A 537 -1.33 -15.63 -28.15
C LYS A 537 0.09 -15.26 -27.70
N PRO A 538 1.01 -16.23 -27.64
CA PRO A 538 2.42 -15.93 -27.39
C PRO A 538 3.07 -15.26 -28.60
N ASP A 539 4.14 -14.50 -28.38
CA ASP A 539 4.99 -13.98 -29.46
C ASP A 539 5.96 -15.06 -29.95
N VAL A 540 6.43 -15.89 -29.03
CA VAL A 540 7.43 -16.92 -29.26
C VAL A 540 7.02 -18.24 -28.63
N ILE A 541 7.49 -19.34 -29.19
CA ILE A 541 7.19 -20.70 -28.74
C ILE A 541 8.48 -21.48 -28.57
N MET A 542 8.51 -22.39 -27.61
CA MET A 542 9.62 -23.30 -27.36
C MET A 542 9.14 -24.76 -27.38
N SER A 543 10.06 -25.69 -27.57
CA SER A 543 9.76 -27.12 -27.54
C SER A 543 9.36 -27.57 -26.14
N TYR A 544 8.37 -28.46 -26.03
CA TYR A 544 7.99 -29.08 -24.76
C TYR A 544 9.14 -29.88 -24.13
N LYS A 545 10.13 -30.33 -24.93
CA LYS A 545 11.29 -31.11 -24.44
C LYS A 545 12.31 -30.28 -23.66
N THR A 546 12.43 -28.99 -23.98
CA THR A 546 13.35 -28.05 -23.31
C THR A 546 12.61 -27.11 -22.36
N SER A 547 11.32 -27.34 -22.17
CA SER A 547 10.41 -26.50 -21.41
C SER A 547 10.54 -26.71 -19.89
N LEU A 548 10.06 -25.72 -19.14
CA LEU A 548 10.07 -25.71 -17.67
C LEU A 548 8.68 -26.02 -17.12
N VAL A 549 8.63 -26.86 -16.09
CA VAL A 549 7.42 -27.06 -15.28
C VAL A 549 7.40 -26.02 -14.17
N VAL A 550 6.25 -25.38 -14.00
CA VAL A 550 6.03 -24.33 -13.00
C VAL A 550 4.83 -24.69 -12.15
N GLU A 551 4.95 -24.39 -10.86
CA GLU A 551 3.82 -24.45 -9.94
C GLU A 551 3.12 -23.09 -9.94
N ILE A 552 1.81 -23.12 -10.20
CA ILE A 552 0.97 -21.94 -10.29
C ILE A 552 -0.16 -22.06 -9.29
N THR A 553 -0.43 -20.98 -8.56
CA THR A 553 -1.62 -20.86 -7.72
C THR A 553 -2.60 -19.88 -8.34
N ALA A 554 -3.90 -20.11 -8.17
CA ALA A 554 -4.95 -19.27 -8.72
C ALA A 554 -6.15 -19.19 -7.78
N ALA A 555 -6.96 -18.14 -7.93
CA ALA A 555 -8.15 -17.96 -7.10
C ALA A 555 -9.26 -18.96 -7.48
N GLU A 556 -9.50 -19.15 -8.78
CA GLU A 556 -10.54 -20.04 -9.30
C GLU A 556 -10.28 -20.37 -10.78
N THR A 557 -10.96 -21.39 -11.29
CA THR A 557 -10.96 -21.73 -12.72
C THR A 557 -12.27 -21.29 -13.37
N ILE A 558 -12.20 -20.44 -14.39
CA ILE A 558 -13.35 -19.83 -15.08
C ILE A 558 -13.49 -20.32 -16.53
N SER A 559 -14.69 -20.25 -17.10
CA SER A 559 -14.93 -20.53 -18.52
C SER A 559 -14.37 -19.42 -19.41
N SER A 560 -13.66 -19.78 -20.48
CA SER A 560 -13.09 -18.83 -21.45
C SER A 560 -12.82 -19.48 -22.80
N ASN A 561 -13.32 -18.84 -23.86
CA ASN A 561 -13.13 -19.30 -25.24
C ASN A 561 -11.75 -18.92 -25.82
N SER A 562 -10.92 -18.18 -25.08
CA SER A 562 -9.59 -17.77 -25.53
C SER A 562 -8.53 -18.88 -25.38
N TRP A 563 -8.88 -20.00 -24.75
CA TRP A 563 -7.95 -21.08 -24.42
C TRP A 563 -8.40 -22.40 -25.04
N GLY A 564 -7.45 -23.27 -25.38
CA GLY A 564 -7.74 -24.56 -26.01
C GLY A 564 -8.55 -25.48 -25.10
N THR A 565 -8.44 -25.25 -23.79
CA THR A 565 -9.19 -25.96 -22.76
C THR A 565 -10.65 -25.52 -22.65
N GLY A 566 -11.03 -24.37 -23.21
CA GLY A 566 -12.32 -23.73 -22.92
C GLY A 566 -12.43 -23.14 -21.50
N TYR A 567 -11.35 -23.19 -20.72
CA TYR A 567 -11.28 -22.75 -19.32
C TYR A 567 -9.93 -22.10 -19.01
N THR A 568 -9.86 -21.22 -18.01
CA THR A 568 -8.60 -20.60 -17.59
C THR A 568 -8.58 -20.28 -16.10
N LEU A 569 -7.41 -19.92 -15.59
CA LEU A 569 -7.19 -19.55 -14.20
C LEU A 569 -7.44 -18.04 -13.97
N ARG A 570 -8.17 -17.68 -12.92
CA ARG A 570 -8.33 -16.29 -12.46
C ARG A 570 -7.21 -15.94 -11.48
N PHE A 571 -6.51 -14.84 -11.77
CA PHE A 571 -5.35 -14.36 -11.02
C PHE A 571 -4.23 -15.39 -10.83
N PRO A 572 -3.77 -16.06 -11.91
CA PRO A 572 -2.71 -17.04 -11.79
C PRO A 572 -1.41 -16.36 -11.36
N ARG A 573 -0.70 -16.97 -10.43
CA ARG A 573 0.58 -16.51 -9.92
C ARG A 573 1.57 -17.65 -9.93
N PHE A 574 2.75 -17.37 -10.45
CA PHE A 574 3.90 -18.25 -10.28
C PHE A 574 4.22 -18.41 -8.80
N VAL A 575 4.43 -19.65 -8.36
CA VAL A 575 4.86 -20.02 -7.02
C VAL A 575 6.34 -20.38 -7.03
N GLN A 576 6.70 -21.38 -7.84
CA GLN A 576 8.08 -21.88 -7.94
C GLN A 576 8.29 -22.71 -9.22
N PHE A 577 9.56 -22.94 -9.55
CA PHE A 577 9.94 -23.91 -10.58
C PHE A 577 9.93 -25.33 -10.01
N ARG A 578 9.33 -26.27 -10.75
CA ARG A 578 9.27 -27.70 -10.40
C ARG A 578 10.31 -28.47 -11.18
N ARG A 579 11.59 -28.28 -10.81
CA ARG A 579 12.73 -28.97 -11.45
C ARG A 579 12.73 -30.48 -11.18
N ASP A 580 11.94 -30.92 -10.20
CA ASP A 580 11.67 -32.32 -9.88
C ASP A 580 10.68 -33.00 -10.85
N LYS A 581 9.99 -32.23 -11.71
CA LYS A 581 8.93 -32.72 -12.59
C LYS A 581 9.28 -32.56 -14.07
N SER A 582 8.83 -33.50 -14.88
CA SER A 582 8.91 -33.45 -16.33
C SER A 582 7.57 -33.04 -16.95
N TRP A 583 7.55 -32.81 -18.27
CA TRP A 583 6.31 -32.58 -19.01
C TRP A 583 5.29 -33.72 -18.91
N LYS A 584 5.70 -34.93 -18.46
CA LYS A 584 4.81 -36.07 -18.23
C LYS A 584 4.03 -35.94 -16.92
N ASP A 585 4.59 -35.25 -15.94
CA ASP A 585 4.09 -35.17 -14.56
C ASP A 585 3.23 -33.92 -14.31
N ILE A 586 2.94 -33.17 -15.38
CA ILE A 586 2.10 -31.98 -15.34
C ILE A 586 0.62 -32.35 -15.29
N MET A 587 -0.21 -31.40 -14.88
CA MET A 587 -1.66 -31.57 -14.84
C MET A 587 -2.22 -32.04 -16.19
N THR A 588 -3.14 -33.01 -16.16
CA THR A 588 -3.86 -33.47 -17.35
C THR A 588 -5.22 -32.81 -17.52
N TRP A 589 -5.83 -32.99 -18.70
CA TRP A 589 -7.21 -32.58 -18.97
C TRP A 589 -8.21 -33.21 -17.99
N SER A 590 -8.07 -34.51 -17.69
CA SER A 590 -8.91 -35.18 -16.69
C SER A 590 -8.71 -34.63 -15.27
N ASP A 591 -7.47 -34.32 -14.89
CA ASP A 591 -7.16 -33.72 -13.58
C ASP A 591 -7.80 -32.34 -13.44
N MET A 592 -7.78 -31.54 -14.50
CA MET A 592 -8.44 -30.23 -14.55
C MET A 592 -9.96 -30.38 -14.35
N LEU A 593 -10.59 -31.31 -15.08
CA LEU A 593 -12.01 -31.60 -14.89
C LEU A 593 -12.34 -32.12 -13.49
N ARG A 594 -11.47 -32.94 -12.88
CA ARG A 594 -11.64 -33.42 -11.50
C ARG A 594 -11.55 -32.27 -10.50
N THR A 595 -10.61 -31.36 -10.71
CA THR A 595 -10.47 -30.13 -9.90
C THR A 595 -11.73 -29.28 -10.03
N MET A 596 -12.25 -29.10 -11.26
CA MET A 596 -13.52 -28.42 -11.50
C MET A 596 -14.73 -29.11 -10.86
N ARG A 597 -14.80 -30.44 -10.89
CA ARG A 597 -15.89 -31.20 -10.25
C ARG A 597 -15.83 -31.07 -8.74
N ARG A 598 -14.65 -31.13 -8.13
CA ARG A 598 -14.47 -30.80 -6.69
C ARG A 598 -14.90 -29.36 -6.42
N GLN A 599 -14.59 -28.45 -7.34
CA GLN A 599 -15.09 -27.07 -7.39
C GLN A 599 -16.55 -26.94 -7.86
N LYS A 600 -17.34 -27.99 -8.12
CA LYS A 600 -18.81 -27.88 -8.35
C LYS A 600 -19.62 -28.66 -7.32
N THR A 601 -19.10 -29.79 -6.84
CA THR A 601 -19.74 -30.61 -5.80
C THR A 601 -19.74 -29.90 -4.44
N ARG A 602 -18.68 -29.15 -4.08
CA ARG A 602 -18.72 -28.30 -2.87
C ARG A 602 -19.72 -27.13 -2.99
N GLU A 603 -20.20 -26.82 -4.20
CA GLU A 603 -21.14 -25.72 -4.51
C GLU A 603 -22.60 -26.18 -4.38
N SER A 604 -22.87 -27.48 -4.60
CA SER A 604 -24.22 -28.05 -4.58
C SER A 604 -24.67 -28.49 -3.19
N THR A 605 -23.74 -28.94 -2.33
CA THR A 605 -24.04 -29.32 -0.94
C THR A 605 -24.46 -28.13 -0.06
N SER A 606 -24.01 -26.90 -0.36
CA SER A 606 -24.42 -25.70 0.39
C SER A 606 -25.91 -25.37 0.25
N SER A 607 -26.54 -25.76 -0.88
CA SER A 607 -27.97 -25.56 -1.11
C SER A 607 -28.86 -26.45 -0.23
N SER A 608 -28.41 -27.67 0.09
CA SER A 608 -29.19 -28.64 0.88
C SER A 608 -29.14 -28.39 2.38
N PHE A 609 -28.08 -27.73 2.89
CA PHE A 609 -27.95 -27.42 4.32
C PHE A 609 -28.89 -26.31 4.81
N LYS A 610 -29.45 -25.47 3.91
CA LYS A 610 -30.47 -24.46 4.28
C LYS A 610 -31.82 -25.08 4.65
N GLN A 611 -32.18 -26.26 4.15
CA GLN A 611 -33.47 -26.90 4.46
C GLN A 611 -33.51 -27.63 5.82
N GLN A 612 -32.37 -28.10 6.34
CA GLN A 612 -32.36 -28.83 7.62
C GLN A 612 -32.39 -27.91 8.86
N ARG A 613 -32.13 -26.61 8.70
CA ARG A 613 -32.06 -25.64 9.81
C ARG A 613 -33.43 -25.27 10.41
N LYS A 614 -34.54 -25.63 9.75
CA LYS A 614 -35.91 -25.41 10.27
C LYS A 614 -36.50 -26.56 11.11
N LYS A 615 -35.81 -27.72 11.26
CA LYS A 615 -36.38 -28.89 11.96
C LYS A 615 -35.61 -29.40 13.18
N ARG A 616 -34.57 -28.70 13.63
CA ARG A 616 -33.80 -29.07 14.84
C ARG A 616 -33.75 -27.91 15.84
N GLN A 617 -34.91 -27.54 16.37
CA GLN A 617 -35.03 -26.88 17.67
C GLN A 617 -36.05 -27.67 18.49
N ARG A 618 -35.53 -28.71 19.16
CA ARG A 618 -36.07 -29.45 20.32
C ARG A 618 -35.50 -30.86 20.26
N ILE A 619 -34.52 -31.14 21.11
CA ILE A 619 -34.39 -32.34 21.97
C ILE A 619 -33.11 -32.15 22.79
N ALA A 620 -33.27 -32.34 24.09
CA ALA A 620 -32.25 -32.20 25.12
C ALA A 620 -31.22 -33.34 25.09
N SER A 621 -30.11 -33.07 25.79
CA SER A 621 -28.92 -33.87 26.07
C SER A 621 -29.14 -35.33 26.45
N THR A 622 -28.35 -36.22 25.86
CA THR A 622 -27.77 -37.38 26.55
C THR A 622 -26.34 -37.64 26.07
N ALA A 623 -25.45 -37.85 27.04
CA ALA A 623 -24.04 -38.12 26.86
C ALA A 623 -23.79 -39.55 26.34
N SER A 624 -22.82 -39.69 25.43
CA SER A 624 -22.06 -40.94 25.26
C SER A 624 -20.65 -40.57 24.76
N GLY A 625 -19.63 -41.08 25.45
CA GLY A 625 -18.22 -40.72 25.23
C GLY A 625 -17.64 -41.32 23.95
N PRO A 626 -16.56 -40.73 23.39
CA PRO A 626 -15.96 -41.25 22.17
C PRO A 626 -15.02 -42.42 22.47
N ALA A 627 -15.22 -43.50 21.70
CA ALA A 627 -14.33 -44.63 21.60
C ALA A 627 -12.95 -44.21 21.03
N ARG A 628 -11.90 -44.81 21.61
CA ARG A 628 -10.49 -44.63 21.27
C ARG A 628 -10.22 -45.18 19.85
N VAL A 629 -9.91 -44.29 18.90
CA VAL A 629 -9.25 -44.66 17.65
C VAL A 629 -7.76 -44.37 17.83
N GLN A 630 -6.96 -45.42 17.71
CA GLN A 630 -5.50 -45.38 17.84
C GLN A 630 -4.92 -44.72 16.58
N LEU A 631 -4.62 -43.41 16.65
CA LEU A 631 -3.85 -42.70 15.63
C LEU A 631 -2.37 -43.09 15.75
N GLY A 632 -1.76 -43.50 14.63
CA GLY A 632 -0.31 -43.62 14.50
C GLY A 632 0.40 -42.27 14.74
N LEU A 633 1.62 -42.33 15.27
CA LEU A 633 2.41 -41.14 15.64
C LEU A 633 2.57 -40.16 14.46
N LEU A 634 2.35 -38.88 14.74
CA LEU A 634 2.70 -37.75 13.86
C LEU A 634 4.22 -37.67 13.66
N GLY A 635 4.66 -37.33 12.44
CA GLY A 635 6.08 -37.15 12.09
C GLY A 635 6.84 -36.07 12.88
N SER A 636 6.14 -35.18 13.61
CA SER A 636 6.76 -34.19 14.50
C SER A 636 7.27 -34.77 15.84
N GLN A 637 7.06 -36.07 16.08
CA GLN A 637 7.54 -36.80 17.26
C GLN A 637 8.68 -37.78 16.94
N GLN A 638 9.16 -37.85 15.69
CA GLN A 638 10.35 -38.61 15.33
C GLN A 638 11.59 -37.72 15.53
N GLY A 639 12.43 -38.07 16.51
CA GLY A 639 13.76 -37.47 16.69
C GLY A 639 14.70 -37.83 15.53
N LEU A 640 15.74 -37.03 15.32
CA LEU A 640 16.77 -37.29 14.30
C LEU A 640 17.45 -38.65 14.53
N ASP A 641 17.78 -39.36 13.45
CA ASP A 641 18.55 -40.61 13.52
C ASP A 641 20.02 -40.27 13.77
N THR A 642 20.46 -40.37 15.02
CA THR A 642 21.74 -39.81 15.49
C THR A 642 22.93 -40.78 15.36
N ARG A 643 22.90 -41.69 14.39
CA ARG A 643 23.92 -42.74 14.21
C ARG A 643 25.23 -42.25 13.58
N ASP A 644 25.20 -41.09 12.91
CA ASP A 644 26.33 -40.57 12.13
C ASP A 644 27.00 -39.30 12.72
N ILE A 645 26.66 -38.92 13.96
CA ILE A 645 27.21 -37.70 14.60
C ILE A 645 28.45 -38.08 15.43
N VAL A 646 29.60 -37.48 15.11
CA VAL A 646 30.88 -37.66 15.81
C VAL A 646 31.04 -36.57 16.88
N GLU A 647 31.38 -36.95 18.11
CA GLU A 647 31.63 -36.01 19.21
C GLU A 647 32.85 -35.13 18.92
N ALA A 648 32.65 -33.81 18.89
CA ALA A 648 33.66 -32.80 18.59
C ALA A 648 34.27 -32.17 19.85
N SER A 649 33.53 -32.13 20.97
CA SER A 649 33.99 -31.55 22.24
C SER A 649 33.35 -32.24 23.46
N SER A 650 33.87 -31.98 24.66
CA SER A 650 33.34 -32.50 25.94
C SER A 650 32.65 -31.41 26.78
N LEU A 651 32.14 -30.34 26.16
CA LEU A 651 31.57 -29.18 26.85
C LEU A 651 30.35 -29.52 27.74
N PHE A 652 29.50 -30.45 27.29
CA PHE A 652 28.27 -30.87 27.98
C PHE A 652 28.35 -32.30 28.55
N LEU A 653 29.56 -32.78 28.84
CA LEU A 653 29.77 -34.12 29.37
C LEU A 653 28.96 -34.33 30.67
N ASP A 654 28.28 -35.47 30.79
CA ASP A 654 27.39 -35.85 31.91
C ASP A 654 26.13 -34.97 32.10
N MET A 655 25.82 -34.06 31.17
CA MET A 655 24.61 -33.23 31.23
C MET A 655 23.45 -33.85 30.43
N THR A 656 22.24 -33.78 31.00
CA THR A 656 21.00 -34.29 30.39
C THR A 656 20.02 -33.17 30.01
N PHE A 657 19.65 -33.13 28.74
CA PHE A 657 18.80 -32.09 28.15
C PHE A 657 17.45 -32.63 27.70
N TYR A 658 16.40 -31.81 27.78
CA TYR A 658 15.12 -32.05 27.13
C TYR A 658 14.77 -30.88 26.22
N VAL A 659 14.84 -31.08 24.91
CA VAL A 659 14.49 -30.05 23.93
C VAL A 659 13.01 -30.18 23.56
N VAL A 660 12.18 -29.31 24.13
CA VAL A 660 10.72 -29.32 23.89
C VAL A 660 10.41 -28.69 22.54
N THR A 661 10.95 -27.49 22.32
CA THR A 661 10.77 -26.68 21.10
C THR A 661 12.03 -25.85 20.81
N GLY A 662 12.37 -25.67 19.53
CA GLY A 662 13.37 -24.68 19.11
C GLY A 662 12.77 -23.27 18.97
N ASP A 663 13.61 -22.31 18.59
CA ASP A 663 13.22 -20.96 18.16
C ASP A 663 13.45 -20.78 16.64
N ASP A 664 13.12 -19.60 16.11
CA ASP A 664 13.25 -19.28 14.68
C ASP A 664 14.71 -19.31 14.20
N THR A 665 15.68 -19.13 15.11
CA THR A 665 17.12 -19.11 14.83
C THR A 665 17.78 -20.48 15.02
N HIS A 666 17.32 -21.27 15.98
CA HIS A 666 17.82 -22.60 16.32
C HIS A 666 16.66 -23.62 16.37
N PRO A 667 16.38 -24.28 15.22
CA PRO A 667 15.41 -25.35 15.15
C PRO A 667 15.75 -26.48 16.13
N LYS A 668 14.72 -27.19 16.62
CA LYS A 668 14.86 -28.32 17.56
C LYS A 668 15.91 -29.35 17.12
N ALA A 669 15.91 -29.70 15.84
CA ALA A 669 16.87 -30.61 15.22
C ALA A 669 18.33 -30.15 15.37
N THR A 670 18.58 -28.85 15.16
CA THR A 670 19.91 -28.23 15.27
C THR A 670 20.39 -28.22 16.72
N LEU A 671 19.50 -27.94 17.67
CA LEU A 671 19.83 -27.95 19.10
C LEU A 671 20.19 -29.35 19.60
N GLU A 672 19.43 -30.38 19.19
CA GLU A 672 19.73 -31.78 19.52
C GLU A 672 21.09 -32.23 18.93
N ALA A 673 21.43 -31.76 17.73
CA ALA A 673 22.74 -31.99 17.13
C ALA A 673 23.86 -31.28 17.92
N MET A 674 23.71 -29.98 18.23
CA MET A 674 24.70 -29.21 19.00
C MET A 674 24.96 -29.80 20.39
N ILE A 675 23.91 -30.27 21.08
CA ILE A 675 24.06 -30.94 22.38
C ILE A 675 24.88 -32.22 22.23
N LYS A 676 24.59 -33.04 21.20
CA LYS A 676 25.27 -34.33 20.98
C LYS A 676 26.72 -34.17 20.49
N GLU A 677 26.97 -33.23 19.60
CA GLU A 677 28.33 -32.91 19.11
C GLU A 677 29.27 -32.45 20.23
N ASN A 678 28.72 -31.85 21.28
CA ASN A 678 29.47 -31.33 22.42
C ASN A 678 29.41 -32.26 23.65
N GLY A 679 29.08 -33.54 23.46
CA GLY A 679 29.17 -34.59 24.50
C GLY A 679 27.98 -34.67 25.47
N GLY A 680 26.89 -33.95 25.19
CA GLY A 680 25.67 -33.94 26.01
C GLY A 680 24.65 -35.01 25.60
N THR A 681 23.83 -35.44 26.56
CA THR A 681 22.75 -36.40 26.32
C THR A 681 21.40 -35.69 26.25
N PHE A 682 20.54 -36.02 25.28
CA PHE A 682 19.19 -35.46 25.21
C PHE A 682 18.13 -36.57 25.33
N MET A 683 17.06 -36.29 26.06
CA MET A 683 15.96 -37.22 26.31
C MET A 683 14.69 -36.79 25.59
N GLN A 684 13.80 -37.73 25.32
CA GLN A 684 12.51 -37.45 24.65
C GLN A 684 11.38 -37.09 25.64
N GLN A 685 11.64 -37.19 26.94
CA GLN A 685 10.68 -36.85 28.00
C GLN A 685 11.40 -36.08 29.10
N ALA A 686 10.68 -35.20 29.80
CA ALA A 686 11.21 -34.41 30.92
C ALA A 686 11.59 -35.23 32.17
N ARG A 687 11.38 -36.56 32.18
CA ARG A 687 11.67 -37.40 33.35
C ARG A 687 13.19 -37.62 33.42
N ASN A 688 13.80 -37.25 34.55
CA ASN A 688 15.25 -37.36 34.86
C ASN A 688 16.17 -36.39 34.08
N THR A 689 15.64 -35.31 33.50
CA THR A 689 16.45 -34.33 32.74
C THR A 689 16.87 -33.16 33.63
N GLN A 690 18.12 -32.73 33.52
CA GLN A 690 18.65 -31.59 34.28
C GLN A 690 18.23 -30.24 33.67
N TYR A 691 18.21 -30.14 32.33
CA TYR A 691 17.97 -28.88 31.62
C TYR A 691 16.80 -29.02 30.63
N VAL A 692 15.77 -28.19 30.77
CA VAL A 692 14.62 -28.16 29.83
C VAL A 692 14.74 -26.94 28.93
N ILE A 693 14.78 -27.15 27.62
CA ILE A 693 14.97 -26.11 26.61
C ILE A 693 13.68 -25.89 25.83
N ALA A 694 13.20 -24.64 25.76
CA ALA A 694 12.04 -24.28 24.96
C ALA A 694 12.15 -22.86 24.39
N GLY A 695 12.15 -22.74 23.06
CA GLY A 695 12.12 -21.45 22.35
C GLY A 695 10.71 -20.89 22.15
N THR A 696 9.73 -21.77 21.86
CA THR A 696 8.34 -21.39 21.54
C THR A 696 7.34 -21.98 22.53
N GLU A 697 6.33 -21.18 22.91
CA GLU A 697 5.31 -21.57 23.90
C GLU A 697 4.22 -22.43 23.28
N ASN A 698 4.28 -23.73 23.58
CA ASN A 698 3.26 -24.70 23.16
C ASN A 698 2.56 -25.30 24.40
N ILE A 699 1.44 -25.99 24.19
CA ILE A 699 0.63 -26.62 25.27
C ILE A 699 1.50 -27.51 26.19
N LEU A 700 2.51 -28.19 25.63
CA LEU A 700 3.47 -29.01 26.40
C LEU A 700 4.38 -28.17 27.30
N VAL A 701 4.87 -27.02 26.82
CA VAL A 701 5.70 -26.09 27.60
C VAL A 701 4.88 -25.47 28.73
N GLN A 702 3.64 -25.06 28.44
CA GLN A 702 2.72 -24.59 29.48
C GLN A 702 2.39 -25.69 30.50
N GLY A 703 2.31 -26.95 30.07
CA GLY A 703 2.16 -28.09 30.96
C GLY A 703 3.34 -28.27 31.92
N ILE A 704 4.56 -28.10 31.44
CA ILE A 704 5.79 -28.18 32.25
C ILE A 704 5.87 -27.00 33.23
N ILE A 705 5.58 -25.79 32.75
CA ILE A 705 5.53 -24.57 33.57
C ILE A 705 4.50 -24.71 34.71
N ARG A 706 3.31 -25.26 34.42
CA ARG A 706 2.27 -25.50 35.44
C ARG A 706 2.67 -26.52 36.51
N GLN A 707 3.57 -27.46 36.20
CA GLN A 707 4.08 -28.39 37.20
C GLN A 707 5.00 -27.68 38.21
N GLY A 708 5.69 -26.61 37.80
CA GLY A 708 6.53 -25.79 38.68
C GLY A 708 7.76 -26.50 39.23
N ILE A 709 8.17 -27.63 38.62
CA ILE A 709 9.28 -28.48 39.07
C ILE A 709 10.59 -28.16 38.33
N TYR A 710 10.50 -27.76 37.06
CA TYR A 710 11.66 -27.56 36.18
C TYR A 710 11.80 -26.09 35.77
N ASP A 711 13.04 -25.62 35.70
CA ASP A 711 13.38 -24.35 35.05
C ASP A 711 13.35 -24.55 33.53
N VAL A 712 12.79 -23.58 32.80
CA VAL A 712 12.70 -23.61 31.34
C VAL A 712 13.66 -22.57 30.77
N ILE A 713 14.65 -23.05 30.02
CA ILE A 713 15.77 -22.27 29.50
C ILE A 713 15.57 -22.01 28.00
N LEU A 714 16.00 -20.83 27.54
CA LEU A 714 15.95 -20.43 26.15
C LEU A 714 17.07 -21.10 25.33
N PRO A 715 16.82 -21.44 24.06
CA PRO A 715 17.83 -22.02 23.16
C PRO A 715 19.13 -21.21 23.04
N GLN A 716 19.03 -19.88 23.16
CA GLN A 716 20.19 -18.97 23.11
C GLN A 716 21.31 -19.34 24.08
N TRP A 717 21.01 -19.90 25.24
CA TRP A 717 22.04 -20.29 26.21
C TRP A 717 22.95 -21.39 25.67
N ILE A 718 22.39 -22.36 24.93
CA ILE A 718 23.19 -23.44 24.30
C ILE A 718 24.08 -22.84 23.21
N ALA A 719 23.53 -21.93 22.40
CA ALA A 719 24.29 -21.26 21.35
C ALA A 719 25.48 -20.47 21.92
N ASP A 720 25.24 -19.68 22.96
CA ASP A 720 26.29 -18.86 23.58
C ASP A 720 27.38 -19.73 24.27
N CYS A 721 27.00 -20.85 24.90
CA CYS A 721 27.97 -21.78 25.49
C CYS A 721 28.85 -22.43 24.41
N VAL A 722 28.26 -22.82 23.28
CA VAL A 722 29.00 -23.41 22.15
C VAL A 722 29.88 -22.35 21.47
N GLU A 723 29.41 -21.12 21.31
CA GLU A 723 30.21 -20.04 20.70
C GLU A 723 31.44 -19.68 21.54
N LYS A 724 31.29 -19.61 22.87
CA LYS A 724 32.38 -19.28 23.79
C LYS A 724 33.25 -20.48 24.18
N GLN A 725 32.85 -21.69 23.81
CA GLN A 725 33.49 -22.95 24.20
C GLN A 725 33.69 -23.07 25.72
N ASP A 726 32.76 -22.50 26.50
CA ASP A 726 32.80 -22.47 27.97
C ASP A 726 31.37 -22.49 28.54
N LEU A 727 31.20 -23.06 29.73
CA LEU A 727 29.89 -23.22 30.35
C LEU A 727 29.46 -21.94 31.06
N ILE A 728 28.58 -21.18 30.39
CA ILE A 728 28.14 -19.88 30.89
C ILE A 728 27.17 -20.06 32.06
N PRO A 729 27.37 -19.39 33.21
CA PRO A 729 26.44 -19.45 34.32
C PRO A 729 25.05 -18.96 33.90
N LEU A 730 24.01 -19.68 34.32
CA LEU A 730 22.63 -19.35 34.00
C LEU A 730 22.26 -17.98 34.58
N GLN A 731 21.67 -17.13 33.75
CA GLN A 731 21.22 -15.78 34.10
C GLN A 731 19.73 -15.62 33.79
N PRO A 732 19.01 -14.67 34.44
CA PRO A 732 17.60 -14.42 34.16
C PRO A 732 17.27 -14.18 32.67
N LYS A 733 18.20 -13.62 31.90
CA LYS A 733 18.02 -13.39 30.45
C LYS A 733 17.88 -14.68 29.62
N TYR A 734 18.43 -15.79 30.11
CA TYR A 734 18.35 -17.10 29.46
C TYR A 734 17.14 -17.92 29.94
N MET A 735 16.34 -17.39 30.85
CA MET A 735 15.23 -18.11 31.47
C MET A 735 13.90 -17.70 30.87
N LYS A 736 13.16 -18.69 30.37
CA LYS A 736 11.77 -18.52 29.94
C LYS A 736 10.80 -18.67 31.11
N TYR A 737 11.09 -19.58 32.03
CA TYR A 737 10.36 -19.76 33.28
C TYR A 737 11.35 -20.20 34.37
N THR A 738 11.25 -19.57 35.54
CA THR A 738 12.07 -19.88 36.71
C THR A 738 11.20 -20.44 37.83
N THR A 739 11.69 -21.50 38.46
CA THR A 739 11.12 -22.04 39.69
C THR A 739 11.43 -21.10 40.87
N LYS A 740 10.62 -21.18 41.92
CA LYS A 740 10.77 -20.30 43.10
C LYS A 740 12.17 -20.41 43.75
N ARG A 741 12.74 -21.62 43.77
CA ARG A 741 14.10 -21.86 44.28
C ARG A 741 15.16 -21.11 43.46
N THR A 742 15.07 -21.15 42.14
CA THR A 742 16.02 -20.50 41.24
C THR A 742 15.83 -18.97 41.23
N GLN A 743 14.59 -18.51 41.38
CA GLN A 743 14.25 -17.09 41.55
C GLN A 743 14.85 -16.50 42.84
N ASP A 744 14.79 -17.25 43.95
CA ASP A 744 15.41 -16.85 45.22
C ASP A 744 16.95 -16.81 45.13
N ALA A 745 17.56 -17.70 44.32
CA ALA A 745 19.01 -17.68 44.07
C ALA A 745 19.46 -16.49 43.20
N PHE A 746 18.65 -16.10 42.21
CA PHE A 746 18.93 -14.92 41.38
C PHE A 746 18.75 -13.61 42.15
N SER A 747 17.70 -13.50 42.98
CA SER A 747 17.48 -12.28 43.78
C SER A 747 18.58 -12.05 44.84
N ALA A 748 19.30 -13.10 45.24
CA ALA A 748 20.46 -12.99 46.12
C ALA A 748 21.75 -12.54 45.41
N SER A 749 21.85 -12.67 44.09
CA SER A 749 23.08 -12.45 43.31
C SER A 749 23.00 -11.30 42.31
N ILE A 750 21.80 -10.81 42.01
CA ILE A 750 21.50 -9.84 40.97
C ILE A 750 20.50 -8.79 41.50
N ASP A 751 20.68 -7.54 41.10
CA ASP A 751 19.81 -6.43 41.47
C ASP A 751 18.46 -6.44 40.72
N LYS A 752 17.59 -5.45 41.02
CA LYS A 752 16.26 -5.34 40.42
C LYS A 752 16.26 -5.09 38.90
N TRP A 753 17.39 -4.69 38.31
CA TRP A 753 17.53 -4.37 36.89
C TRP A 753 18.34 -5.42 36.11
N GLY A 754 18.86 -6.43 36.79
CA GLY A 754 19.60 -7.51 36.16
C GLY A 754 21.12 -7.36 36.23
N ASP A 755 21.65 -6.43 37.04
CA ASP A 755 23.08 -6.24 37.26
C ASP A 755 23.59 -7.12 38.41
N SER A 756 24.75 -7.75 38.23
CA SER A 756 25.26 -8.70 39.22
C SER A 756 25.98 -7.98 40.34
N TYR A 757 25.73 -8.37 41.59
CA TYR A 757 26.48 -7.86 42.74
C TYR A 757 27.93 -8.38 42.82
N MET A 758 28.28 -9.40 42.02
CA MET A 758 29.49 -10.20 42.18
C MET A 758 30.36 -10.26 40.92
N GLN A 759 29.95 -9.61 39.82
CA GLN A 759 30.68 -9.59 38.56
C GLN A 759 30.85 -8.16 38.05
N ASP A 760 32.01 -7.85 37.49
CA ASP A 760 32.27 -6.55 36.88
C ASP A 760 31.40 -6.36 35.62
N SER A 761 30.67 -5.23 35.56
CA SER A 761 29.82 -4.90 34.42
C SER A 761 30.64 -4.48 33.20
N THR A 762 30.29 -4.99 32.02
CA THR A 762 30.87 -4.60 30.72
C THR A 762 30.04 -3.48 30.08
N GLU A 763 30.60 -2.76 29.10
CA GLU A 763 29.85 -1.71 28.38
C GLU A 763 28.53 -2.24 27.78
N GLN A 764 28.56 -3.45 27.24
CA GLN A 764 27.38 -4.09 26.66
C GLN A 764 26.33 -4.45 27.72
N SER A 765 26.75 -5.01 28.85
CA SER A 765 25.81 -5.32 29.95
C SER A 765 25.21 -4.05 30.55
N LEU A 766 25.98 -2.96 30.63
CA LEU A 766 25.49 -1.68 31.13
C LEU A 766 24.42 -1.07 30.21
N ARG A 767 24.61 -1.13 28.88
CA ARG A 767 23.62 -0.66 27.90
C ARG A 767 22.31 -1.44 28.00
N GLU A 768 22.38 -2.76 28.12
CA GLU A 768 21.21 -3.62 28.28
C GLU A 768 20.44 -3.32 29.59
N VAL A 769 21.15 -3.04 30.68
CA VAL A 769 20.54 -2.62 31.96
C VAL A 769 19.85 -1.27 31.81
N MET A 770 20.50 -0.29 31.16
CA MET A 770 19.94 1.05 30.94
C MET A 770 18.69 1.04 30.05
N GLU A 771 18.62 0.19 29.02
CA GLU A 771 17.44 0.05 28.16
C GLU A 771 16.21 -0.48 28.91
N ARG A 772 16.42 -1.24 30.00
CA ARG A 772 15.34 -1.82 30.81
C ARG A 772 14.84 -0.87 31.91
N MET A 773 15.55 0.22 32.17
CA MET A 773 15.13 1.21 33.15
C MET A 773 14.00 2.09 32.57
N PRO A 774 12.82 2.16 33.19
CA PRO A 774 11.73 3.00 32.71
C PRO A 774 12.08 4.48 32.89
N LEU A 775 11.94 5.26 31.81
CA LEU A 775 11.98 6.72 31.87
C LEU A 775 10.68 7.23 32.48
N ASN A 776 10.74 7.74 33.72
CA ASN A 776 9.57 8.33 34.38
C ASN A 776 9.35 9.73 33.80
N VAL A 777 8.36 9.88 32.90
CA VAL A 777 8.07 11.12 32.17
C VAL A 777 7.44 12.22 33.07
N ASN A 778 7.27 11.95 34.36
CA ASN A 778 6.62 12.85 35.32
C ASN A 778 7.58 13.60 36.25
N ASP A 779 8.88 13.36 36.21
CA ASP A 779 9.83 14.20 36.95
C ASP A 779 10.01 15.53 36.22
N ASP A 780 9.95 16.63 36.97
CA ASP A 780 10.07 17.99 36.44
C ASP A 780 11.45 18.13 35.75
N THR A 781 11.46 17.96 34.42
CA THR A 781 12.67 17.79 33.58
C THR A 781 13.69 18.93 33.65
N ARG A 782 13.35 20.02 34.35
CA ARG A 782 14.21 21.18 34.58
C ARG A 782 15.00 21.09 35.88
N GLU A 783 14.38 20.67 36.99
CA GLU A 783 15.08 20.52 38.28
C GLU A 783 16.14 19.42 38.18
N LEU A 784 15.78 18.29 37.58
CA LEU A 784 16.72 17.21 37.30
C LEU A 784 17.84 17.66 36.34
N ALA A 785 17.52 18.45 35.32
CA ALA A 785 18.53 18.98 34.41
C ALA A 785 19.46 20.02 35.08
N ASN A 786 18.95 20.80 36.04
CA ASN A 786 19.76 21.70 36.85
C ASN A 786 20.68 20.92 37.79
N GLU A 787 20.18 19.88 38.46
CA GLU A 787 21.00 19.00 39.29
C GLU A 787 22.10 18.33 38.45
N ILE A 788 21.77 17.84 37.25
CA ILE A 788 22.75 17.25 36.32
C ILE A 788 23.78 18.30 35.87
N GLN A 789 23.34 19.53 35.58
CA GLN A 789 24.23 20.64 35.20
C GLN A 789 25.22 20.95 36.34
N GLU A 790 24.75 21.07 37.58
CA GLU A 790 25.58 21.36 38.76
C GLU A 790 26.51 20.21 39.14
N ARG A 791 26.07 18.96 38.95
CA ARG A 791 26.79 17.77 39.41
C ARG A 791 27.85 17.28 38.42
N TYR A 792 27.56 17.35 37.11
CA TYR A 792 28.41 16.73 36.08
C TYR A 792 28.98 17.72 35.08
N PHE A 793 28.43 18.94 35.01
CA PHE A 793 28.70 19.91 33.95
C PHE A 793 29.05 21.29 34.53
N GLN A 794 29.87 21.33 35.58
CA GLN A 794 30.23 22.59 36.25
C GLN A 794 30.95 23.60 35.34
N THR A 795 31.74 23.11 34.39
CA THR A 795 32.59 23.94 33.51
C THR A 795 32.13 23.98 32.05
N VAL A 796 31.17 23.13 31.66
CA VAL A 796 30.71 22.97 30.27
C VAL A 796 29.19 22.89 30.27
N HIS A 797 28.48 23.46 29.29
CA HIS A 797 27.03 23.32 29.22
C HIS A 797 26.61 21.92 28.77
N ILE A 798 25.44 21.46 29.21
CA ILE A 798 24.81 20.27 28.63
C ILE A 798 24.66 20.48 27.11
N PRO A 799 25.18 19.56 26.28
CA PRO A 799 25.08 19.68 24.82
C PRO A 799 23.64 19.88 24.36
N GLY A 800 23.38 21.00 23.67
CA GLY A 800 22.04 21.38 23.19
C GLY A 800 21.19 22.19 24.17
N ARG A 801 21.62 22.35 25.44
CA ARG A 801 20.95 23.17 26.46
C ARG A 801 21.85 24.30 26.98
N ILE A 802 22.33 25.14 26.06
CA ILE A 802 23.30 26.22 26.36
C ILE A 802 22.73 27.32 27.27
N PHE A 803 21.41 27.49 27.31
CA PHE A 803 20.75 28.51 28.12
C PHE A 803 20.10 27.95 29.39
N GLN A 804 20.48 26.74 29.85
CA GLN A 804 19.83 26.06 30.98
C GLN A 804 19.73 26.92 32.25
N LEU A 805 20.77 27.70 32.56
CA LEU A 805 20.85 28.57 33.74
C LEU A 805 20.40 30.02 33.46
N VAL A 806 19.93 30.31 32.25
CA VAL A 806 19.47 31.64 31.86
C VAL A 806 17.98 31.77 32.14
N LYS A 807 17.64 32.73 33.01
CA LYS A 807 16.29 33.27 33.15
C LYS A 807 16.24 34.62 32.44
N SER A 808 15.54 34.69 31.32
CA SER A 808 15.50 35.85 30.43
C SER A 808 14.15 36.55 30.43
N TYR A 809 14.17 37.87 30.54
CA TYR A 809 13.03 38.76 30.31
C TYR A 809 13.09 39.33 28.90
N ILE A 810 11.99 39.22 28.14
CA ILE A 810 11.85 39.80 26.80
C ILE A 810 11.15 41.15 26.93
N ASP A 811 11.83 42.25 26.56
CA ASP A 811 11.26 43.60 26.55
C ASP A 811 10.42 43.82 25.27
N ASP A 812 9.22 43.28 25.28
CA ASP A 812 8.31 43.35 24.16
C ASP A 812 7.24 44.44 24.36
N ASP A 813 7.09 45.34 23.39
CA ASP A 813 5.96 46.28 23.28
C ASP A 813 5.27 46.00 21.93
N PRO A 814 4.29 45.09 21.90
CA PRO A 814 3.64 44.72 20.65
C PRO A 814 2.86 45.94 20.10
N PRO A 815 2.86 46.15 18.77
CA PRO A 815 2.02 47.18 18.17
C PRO A 815 0.53 46.85 18.33
N ASP A 816 -0.35 47.87 18.24
CA ASP A 816 -1.79 47.70 18.38
C ASP A 816 -2.33 46.72 17.31
N PRO A 817 -2.93 45.58 17.71
CA PRO A 817 -3.44 44.58 16.79
C PRO A 817 -4.69 45.03 16.01
N ASN A 818 -5.32 46.15 16.38
CA ASN A 818 -6.56 46.64 15.78
C ASN A 818 -6.37 47.87 14.86
N ILE A 819 -5.13 48.19 14.46
CA ILE A 819 -4.88 49.34 13.58
C ILE A 819 -5.46 49.08 12.16
N ASP A 820 -6.10 50.08 11.56
CA ASP A 820 -6.57 49.99 10.18
C ASP A 820 -5.36 50.00 9.22
N ILE A 821 -5.46 49.27 8.11
CA ILE A 821 -4.42 49.13 7.09
C ILE A 821 -3.98 50.49 6.53
N ASN A 822 -4.89 51.47 6.54
CA ASN A 822 -4.63 52.84 6.08
C ASN A 822 -3.84 53.70 7.07
N ASP A 823 -3.77 53.30 8.35
CA ASP A 823 -3.09 54.02 9.42
C ASP A 823 -1.72 53.38 9.79
N MET A 824 -1.27 52.39 9.01
CA MET A 824 0.03 51.73 9.19
C MET A 824 1.16 52.63 8.68
N ASP A 825 1.81 53.35 9.59
CA ASP A 825 3.00 54.14 9.28
C ASP A 825 4.31 53.31 9.34
N MET A 826 5.41 53.91 8.91
CA MET A 826 6.72 53.25 8.97
C MET A 826 7.17 52.94 10.40
N ALA A 827 6.69 53.69 11.40
CA ALA A 827 7.01 53.43 12.80
C ALA A 827 6.34 52.15 13.31
N TRP A 828 5.08 51.91 12.93
CA TRP A 828 4.35 50.66 13.19
C TRP A 828 5.07 49.46 12.57
N VAL A 829 5.52 49.58 11.30
CA VAL A 829 6.23 48.49 10.61
C VAL A 829 7.56 48.15 11.29
N ILE A 830 8.29 49.16 11.76
CA ILE A 830 9.54 48.95 12.52
C ILE A 830 9.25 48.24 13.86
N LYS A 831 8.20 48.67 14.57
CA LYS A 831 7.78 48.08 15.85
C LYS A 831 7.31 46.63 15.70
N GLN A 832 6.53 46.33 14.65
CA GLN A 832 6.09 44.96 14.33
C GLN A 832 7.28 44.03 14.02
N ARG A 833 8.27 44.51 13.26
CA ARG A 833 9.48 43.72 12.96
C ARG A 833 10.34 43.46 14.20
N ALA A 834 10.43 44.44 15.11
CA ALA A 834 11.11 44.27 16.38
C ALA A 834 10.42 43.21 17.25
N HIS A 835 9.08 43.26 17.34
CA HIS A 835 8.26 42.25 18.02
C HIS A 835 8.51 40.85 17.46
N GLU A 836 8.45 40.67 16.14
CA GLU A 836 8.68 39.37 15.49
C GLU A 836 10.09 38.80 15.78
N ARG A 837 11.12 39.65 15.82
CA ARG A 837 12.49 39.21 16.18
C ARG A 837 12.61 38.77 17.63
N LEU A 838 11.98 39.50 18.56
CA LEU A 838 11.94 39.14 19.98
C LEU A 838 11.18 37.83 20.21
N GLU A 839 10.09 37.58 19.47
CA GLU A 839 9.38 36.29 19.51
C GLU A 839 10.27 35.13 19.05
N MET A 840 10.98 35.29 17.93
CA MET A 840 11.89 34.25 17.44
C MET A 840 12.98 33.94 18.47
N ALA A 841 13.62 34.97 19.02
CA ALA A 841 14.63 34.81 20.08
C ALA A 841 14.05 34.08 21.31
N SER A 842 12.81 34.40 21.70
CA SER A 842 12.13 33.75 22.83
C SER A 842 11.95 32.23 22.63
N VAL A 843 11.64 31.81 21.39
CA VAL A 843 11.47 30.40 21.04
C VAL A 843 12.82 29.68 21.08
N ASP A 844 13.87 30.29 20.53
CA ASP A 844 15.19 29.68 20.50
C ASP A 844 15.82 29.51 21.89
N LEU A 845 15.57 30.48 22.78
CA LEU A 845 15.94 30.41 24.19
C LEU A 845 15.25 29.25 24.90
N ARG A 846 13.91 29.15 24.79
CA ARG A 846 13.14 28.03 25.41
C ARG A 846 13.58 26.68 24.88
N PHE A 847 13.77 26.56 23.57
CA PHE A 847 14.18 25.30 22.94
C PHE A 847 15.53 24.81 23.47
N ARG A 848 16.43 25.74 23.81
CA ARG A 848 17.78 25.47 24.36
C ARG A 848 17.85 25.59 25.88
N GLY A 849 16.71 25.50 26.56
CA GLY A 849 16.62 25.34 28.01
C GLY A 849 16.59 26.64 28.81
N ALA A 850 16.35 27.82 28.22
CA ALA A 850 16.15 29.04 29.01
C ALA A 850 14.75 29.10 29.64
N GLU A 851 14.64 29.78 30.77
CA GLU A 851 13.35 30.21 31.33
C GLU A 851 13.02 31.60 30.80
N VAL A 852 11.97 31.71 29.98
CA VAL A 852 11.61 32.97 29.32
C VAL A 852 10.32 33.54 29.91
N THR A 853 10.42 34.71 30.53
CA THR A 853 9.30 35.45 31.12
C THR A 853 9.06 36.78 30.41
N ARG A 854 7.81 37.29 30.49
CA ARG A 854 7.41 38.63 30.04
C ARG A 854 7.07 39.56 31.20
N LYS A 855 7.23 39.10 32.43
CA LYS A 855 7.03 39.90 33.64
C LYS A 855 8.36 40.12 34.32
N ILE A 856 8.55 41.32 34.86
CA ILE A 856 9.71 41.63 35.69
C ILE A 856 9.48 40.94 37.04
N GLU A 857 10.27 39.92 37.30
CA GLU A 857 10.23 39.06 38.49
C GLU A 857 11.65 38.92 39.08
N ASP A 858 11.74 38.52 40.34
CA ASP A 858 13.04 38.29 40.97
C ASP A 858 13.78 37.09 40.34
N GLY A 859 15.10 37.21 40.21
CA GLY A 859 15.96 36.15 39.64
C GLY A 859 16.16 36.21 38.13
N ILE A 860 15.73 37.27 37.45
CA ILE A 860 16.07 37.50 36.03
C ILE A 860 17.59 37.69 35.89
N THR A 861 18.20 36.91 35.00
CA THR A 861 19.64 36.96 34.69
C THR A 861 19.94 37.82 33.46
N HIS A 862 19.04 37.83 32.47
CA HIS A 862 19.23 38.50 31.18
C HIS A 862 17.97 39.28 30.78
N VAL A 863 18.15 40.50 30.27
CA VAL A 863 17.12 41.33 29.65
C VAL A 863 17.43 41.42 28.17
N ILE A 864 16.49 41.00 27.33
CA ILE A 864 16.65 40.91 25.89
C ILE A 864 15.80 41.99 25.22
N SER A 865 16.45 42.91 24.51
CA SER A 865 15.83 43.99 23.76
C SER A 865 16.17 43.91 22.27
N ASP A 866 15.36 44.55 21.45
CA ASP A 866 15.69 44.75 20.03
C ASP A 866 16.67 45.92 19.88
N GLU A 867 17.59 45.82 18.92
CA GLU A 867 18.63 46.84 18.71
C GLU A 867 18.09 48.20 18.28
N ASN A 868 16.91 48.20 17.66
CA ASN A 868 16.27 49.41 17.17
C ASN A 868 15.37 50.07 18.22
N ASP A 869 15.19 49.47 19.40
CA ASP A 869 14.32 49.96 20.48
C ASP A 869 15.05 49.94 21.83
N MET A 870 15.90 50.94 22.03
CA MET A 870 16.72 51.11 23.24
C MET A 870 16.15 52.17 24.21
N GLU A 871 15.02 52.80 23.88
CA GLU A 871 14.46 53.91 24.65
C GLU A 871 13.94 53.50 26.03
N ARG A 872 13.59 52.22 26.19
CA ARG A 872 13.00 51.65 27.41
C ARG A 872 14.02 51.12 28.42
N ILE A 873 15.28 50.96 28.01
CA ILE A 873 16.38 50.47 28.87
C ILE A 873 16.56 51.31 30.15
N PRO A 874 16.57 52.66 30.11
CA PRO A 874 16.70 53.46 31.34
C PRO A 874 15.55 53.28 32.32
N ARG A 875 14.34 52.93 31.85
CA ARG A 875 13.19 52.62 32.71
C ARG A 875 13.34 51.23 33.32
N LEU A 876 13.79 50.25 32.54
CA LEU A 876 14.05 48.89 33.02
C LEU A 876 15.14 48.85 34.08
N ILE A 877 16.25 49.58 33.90
CA ILE A 877 17.31 49.72 34.91
C ILE A 877 16.76 50.25 36.24
N LYS A 878 15.78 51.18 36.20
CA LYS A 878 15.13 51.67 37.43
C LYS A 878 14.22 50.63 38.08
N ALA A 879 13.64 49.70 37.33
CA ALA A 879 12.77 48.65 37.83
C ALA A 879 13.55 47.57 38.62
N PHE A 880 14.81 47.32 38.28
CA PHE A 880 15.69 46.36 38.96
C PHE A 880 16.49 46.94 40.14
N LYS A 881 16.18 48.16 40.60
CA LYS A 881 16.96 48.89 41.65
C LYS A 881 17.14 48.16 42.98
N ASN A 882 16.27 47.19 43.30
CA ASN A 882 16.27 46.49 44.58
C ASN A 882 16.92 45.09 44.53
N GLY A 883 17.54 44.69 43.41
CA GLY A 883 18.18 43.39 43.21
C GLY A 883 19.47 43.43 42.38
N PRO A 884 20.13 42.28 42.13
CA PRO A 884 21.29 42.21 41.24
C PRO A 884 20.89 42.62 39.82
N LEU A 885 21.71 43.46 39.18
CA LEU A 885 21.43 43.97 37.85
C LEU A 885 21.56 42.83 36.81
N PRO A 886 20.53 42.53 36.00
CA PRO A 886 20.63 41.55 34.93
C PRO A 886 21.55 42.04 33.80
N HIS A 887 22.06 41.10 33.00
CA HIS A 887 22.79 41.41 31.78
C HIS A 887 21.82 41.92 30.71
N PHE A 888 22.05 43.12 30.19
CA PHE A 888 21.29 43.67 29.06
C PHE A 888 21.96 43.23 27.76
N VAL A 889 21.23 42.50 26.93
CA VAL A 889 21.73 41.91 25.68
C VAL A 889 20.70 42.09 24.56
N THR A 890 21.16 42.05 23.30
CA THR A 890 20.28 42.18 22.13
C THR A 890 19.89 40.81 21.57
N THR A 891 18.96 40.79 20.62
CA THR A 891 18.61 39.57 19.87
C THR A 891 19.83 38.97 19.14
N GLU A 892 20.79 39.79 18.70
CA GLU A 892 22.04 39.30 18.08
C GLU A 892 22.90 38.45 19.04
N TRP A 893 22.85 38.71 20.35
CA TRP A 893 23.58 37.90 21.33
C TRP A 893 23.01 36.46 21.39
N VAL A 894 21.69 36.32 21.28
CA VAL A 894 21.04 35.00 21.23
C VAL A 894 21.50 34.25 19.98
N ASP A 895 21.48 34.91 18.82
CA ASP A 895 21.93 34.33 17.56
C ASP A 895 23.42 33.93 17.60
N ALA A 896 24.27 34.78 18.19
CA ALA A 896 25.69 34.51 18.37
C ALA A 896 25.96 33.32 19.30
N CYS A 897 25.19 33.20 20.39
CA CYS A 897 25.26 32.03 21.28
C CYS A 897 24.85 30.74 20.56
N VAL A 898 23.77 30.81 19.75
CA VAL A 898 23.27 29.66 18.98
C VAL A 898 24.28 29.23 17.92
N LEU A 899 24.87 30.18 17.18
CA LEU A 899 25.85 29.91 16.13
C LEU A 899 27.13 29.26 16.69
N ASN A 900 27.64 29.78 17.81
CA ASN A 900 28.86 29.29 18.44
C ASN A 900 28.64 28.08 19.36
N LYS A 901 27.39 27.66 19.58
CA LYS A 901 26.99 26.55 20.45
C LYS A 901 27.52 26.69 21.90
N THR A 902 27.71 27.92 22.36
CA THR A 902 28.18 28.26 23.71
C THR A 902 27.64 29.63 24.09
N LEU A 903 27.54 29.93 25.39
CA LEU A 903 27.32 31.31 25.83
C LEU A 903 28.52 32.15 25.40
N VAL A 904 28.28 33.16 24.57
CA VAL A 904 29.30 34.14 24.20
C VAL A 904 29.33 35.26 25.24
N ASN A 905 30.51 35.84 25.46
CA ASN A 905 30.67 36.95 26.40
C ASN A 905 29.63 38.05 26.13
N GLU A 906 28.96 38.49 27.19
CA GLU A 906 27.92 39.52 27.17
C GLU A 906 28.51 40.93 26.92
N LYS A 907 29.84 41.05 26.86
CA LYS A 907 30.56 42.29 26.52
C LYS A 907 30.78 42.40 25.00
N GLY A 908 29.77 42.93 24.31
CA GLY A 908 29.86 43.18 22.87
C GLY A 908 28.91 44.27 22.38
N LYS A 909 29.33 45.54 22.54
CA LYS A 909 28.78 46.81 22.03
C LYS A 909 27.42 47.29 22.61
N TYR A 910 27.44 48.52 23.12
CA TYR A 910 26.33 49.40 23.57
C TYR A 910 25.86 49.27 25.03
N LEU A 911 26.69 49.80 25.94
CA LEU A 911 26.22 50.81 26.91
C LEU A 911 26.69 52.18 26.42
#